data_AF-A0A7J4VCD4-F1
#
_entry.id   AF-A0A7J4VCD4-F1
#
_cell.length_a   1.000
_cell.length_b   1.000
_cell.length_c   1.000
_cell.angle_alpha   90.00
_cell.angle_beta   90.00
_cell.angle_gamma   90.00
#
_symmetry.space_group_name_H-M   'P 1'
#
loop_
_entity.id
_entity.type
_entity.pdbx_description
1 polymer ?
#
loop_
_entity_poly.entity_id
_entity_poly.type
_entity_poly.pdbx_seq_one_letter_code
_entity_poly.pdbx_strand_id
1 'polypeptide(L)'
;MQKFPGIALFFFLILVVQVLPQKYQILEKTNDHIVIKFDLRDFPSVRDTMVNGRKFSWFPGDGMYFMDQGEPAVPEYSVSAGVSYNSQPRLTVVASERGTTENRFILPFTVVDSLAFEPDLLYFEKDVYNSDRYFPSSLARLEGRYSFRFSDIQPLIISPYQYNPVSRELVRYNSITVKLEYNVQYGDAFIVQPVNDPVTSEFLESTVINFDQARNWIGEKKSLSPDNPAADNVWYDPNKTWLKIFLNKRNVYKLTYEELAQAGMPTNRMIPKKKLQIFSSKGEVPLAIYGGNDSIFTTGSYIIFVGDSLPGSPNTAMNIYNKSNIFWFSYEADTSGLRYIDRDGTRTNTTAGLNYSQTKLRFEEDNIYERLGWAPNGNRDYWYWARINAFRGVPQQGFAHRFNALPNLDLNLPYLRVRAEIHGITTTVYPCNYVHSVNLYINDKKLANVKWNGQEKILFDSTFHIVNDSIVIASEGNQFKVVTDGQICLDEKNDELRINWYELEYWRQHRVGGEYFVFQNPVGISGQRTFWVYNWTGDTMYVYLPDRAERIIKPWMLKNAQGDVLFQDSVRSDGTIDYFCVDADYGISVDSIRIDTPSKIRTVENEADYIIIYHPKFKSIADRLANFRRTTPITPESAPLRVYSANVLEIYDEFSAGLMDPMAIKSFIKYAFESFRRPAPVFVTLIGDMSFDYRKILPDSRENYIPSVPFHSIQYGVAASDNLLVAVTGEDVTPDLAISRISIETVEEGNVIMSKVENYPGDNSKNWKESVLLMASGVDQADELQFGFNRESIKLKNNFLEPQGFRSMLVCRYPSTPEEEQYAGSTQDIINYFNKGTVFANYYGHGGGYQWDLVFTNNH
;
A
#
# COMPACT_ATOMS: atom_id res chain seq x y z
N MET A 1 26.04 -40.14 -71.96
CA MET A 1 27.07 -39.36 -71.23
C MET A 1 26.49 -38.99 -69.87
N GLN A 2 27.20 -39.45 -68.83
CA GLN A 2 27.13 -39.16 -67.38
C GLN A 2 25.81 -38.75 -66.73
N LYS A 3 25.24 -39.70 -65.96
CA LYS A 3 24.40 -39.48 -64.78
C LYS A 3 25.31 -39.12 -63.59
N PHE A 4 25.05 -38.03 -62.90
CA PHE A 4 25.53 -37.79 -61.53
C PHE A 4 24.36 -38.01 -60.55
N PRO A 5 24.53 -38.75 -59.45
CA PRO A 5 23.48 -38.98 -58.48
C PRO A 5 23.36 -37.79 -57.52
N GLY A 6 22.12 -37.39 -57.24
CA GLY A 6 21.80 -36.43 -56.20
C GLY A 6 22.09 -37.01 -54.82
N ILE A 7 22.95 -36.34 -54.06
CA ILE A 7 23.08 -36.55 -52.62
C ILE A 7 22.04 -35.64 -51.97
N ALA A 8 20.93 -36.24 -51.53
CA ALA A 8 20.01 -35.61 -50.59
C ALA A 8 20.68 -35.60 -49.22
N LEU A 9 21.29 -34.47 -48.84
CA LEU A 9 21.80 -34.26 -47.49
C LEU A 9 20.60 -33.94 -46.59
N PHE A 10 20.11 -34.95 -45.88
CA PHE A 10 19.14 -34.78 -44.79
C PHE A 10 19.89 -34.14 -43.61
N PHE A 11 19.77 -32.81 -43.44
CA PHE A 11 20.24 -32.14 -42.23
C PHE A 11 19.28 -32.50 -41.08
N PHE A 12 19.69 -33.45 -40.24
CA PHE A 12 19.09 -33.62 -38.92
C PHE A 12 19.49 -32.41 -38.07
N LEU A 13 18.58 -31.44 -37.96
CA LEU A 13 18.68 -30.38 -36.97
C LEU A 13 18.42 -31.03 -35.60
N ILE A 14 19.47 -31.50 -34.94
CA ILE A 14 19.38 -31.92 -33.54
C ILE A 14 19.23 -30.62 -32.74
N LEU A 15 17.99 -30.24 -32.46
CA LEU A 15 17.66 -29.34 -31.36
C LEU A 15 18.16 -30.03 -30.09
N VAL A 16 19.38 -29.72 -29.69
CA VAL A 16 19.86 -29.99 -28.33
C VAL A 16 19.09 -29.02 -27.44
N VAL A 17 17.87 -29.39 -27.08
CA VAL A 17 17.25 -28.85 -25.89
C VAL A 17 18.20 -29.25 -24.77
N GLN A 18 18.93 -28.28 -24.20
CA GLN A 18 19.63 -28.50 -22.95
C GLN A 18 18.56 -28.73 -21.89
N VAL A 19 18.15 -29.98 -21.73
CA VAL A 19 17.32 -30.40 -20.61
C VAL A 19 18.23 -30.31 -19.39
N LEU A 20 18.08 -29.23 -18.62
CA LEU A 20 18.67 -29.18 -17.28
C LEU A 20 18.21 -30.43 -16.52
N PRO A 21 19.12 -31.16 -15.84
CA PRO A 21 18.74 -32.39 -15.15
C PRO A 21 17.68 -32.08 -14.09
N GLN A 22 16.51 -32.71 -14.22
CA GLN A 22 15.42 -32.60 -13.26
C GLN A 22 15.87 -33.20 -11.92
N LYS A 23 15.93 -32.38 -10.86
CA LYS A 23 16.42 -32.79 -9.52
C LYS A 23 15.41 -33.62 -8.71
N TYR A 24 14.33 -34.07 -9.33
CA TYR A 24 13.28 -34.85 -8.68
C TYR A 24 12.64 -35.86 -9.64
N GLN A 25 12.06 -36.90 -9.06
CA GLN A 25 11.30 -37.94 -9.74
C GLN A 25 9.94 -38.11 -9.05
N ILE A 26 8.86 -38.11 -9.83
CA ILE A 26 7.52 -38.44 -9.32
C ILE A 26 7.40 -39.97 -9.24
N LEU A 27 7.17 -40.49 -8.04
CA LEU A 27 7.02 -41.92 -7.77
C LEU A 27 5.57 -42.37 -7.85
N GLU A 28 4.65 -41.54 -7.36
CA GLU A 28 3.22 -41.81 -7.34
C GLU A 28 2.46 -40.50 -7.56
N LYS A 29 1.34 -40.57 -8.27
CA LYS A 29 0.53 -39.42 -8.65
C LYS A 29 -0.94 -39.83 -8.69
N THR A 30 -1.76 -39.27 -7.80
CA THR A 30 -3.21 -39.52 -7.72
C THR A 30 -3.97 -38.19 -7.67
N ASN A 31 -5.30 -38.24 -7.53
CA ASN A 31 -6.12 -37.04 -7.30
C ASN A 31 -6.03 -36.52 -5.86
N ASP A 32 -5.57 -37.35 -4.91
CA ASP A 32 -5.53 -37.02 -3.48
C ASP A 32 -4.13 -36.66 -2.99
N HIS A 33 -3.09 -37.14 -3.69
CA HIS A 33 -1.70 -36.91 -3.30
C HIS A 33 -0.69 -37.06 -4.45
N ILE A 34 0.53 -36.61 -4.20
CA ILE A 34 1.72 -36.87 -5.01
C ILE A 34 2.90 -37.30 -4.13
N VAL A 35 3.65 -38.32 -4.56
CA VAL A 35 4.89 -38.78 -3.91
C VAL A 35 6.07 -38.44 -4.79
N ILE A 36 7.04 -37.71 -4.25
CA ILE A 36 8.17 -37.15 -4.98
C ILE A 36 9.46 -37.58 -4.29
N LYS A 37 10.42 -38.13 -5.06
CA LYS A 37 11.80 -38.37 -4.62
C LYS A 37 12.70 -37.28 -5.18
N PHE A 38 13.32 -36.50 -4.30
CA PHE A 38 14.34 -35.53 -4.66
C PHE A 38 15.72 -36.18 -4.68
N ASP A 39 16.49 -35.93 -5.73
CA ASP A 39 17.91 -36.28 -5.83
C ASP A 39 18.75 -35.05 -5.46
N LEU A 40 19.45 -35.17 -4.34
CA LEU A 40 20.15 -34.05 -3.70
C LEU A 40 21.67 -34.21 -3.78
N ARG A 41 22.16 -35.18 -4.57
CA ARG A 41 23.60 -35.49 -4.67
C ARG A 41 24.42 -34.37 -5.29
N ASP A 42 23.80 -33.55 -6.14
CA ASP A 42 24.44 -32.42 -6.82
C ASP A 42 24.43 -31.13 -5.97
N PHE A 43 23.90 -31.17 -4.74
CA PHE A 43 23.99 -30.02 -3.83
C PHE A 43 25.43 -29.78 -3.36
N PRO A 44 25.83 -28.50 -3.20
CA PRO A 44 27.21 -28.14 -2.91
C PRO A 44 27.74 -28.84 -1.67
N SER A 45 28.96 -29.37 -1.77
CA SER A 45 29.65 -29.93 -0.61
C SER A 45 30.16 -28.82 0.30
N VAL A 46 30.03 -29.01 1.62
CA VAL A 46 30.54 -28.08 2.62
C VAL A 46 32.06 -27.90 2.47
N ARG A 47 32.53 -26.66 2.58
CA ARG A 47 33.96 -26.29 2.60
C ARG A 47 34.33 -25.65 3.91
N ASP A 48 35.59 -25.80 4.31
CA ASP A 48 36.11 -25.11 5.48
C ASP A 48 36.66 -23.73 5.09
N THR A 49 36.55 -22.78 6.01
CA THR A 49 37.10 -21.43 5.90
C THR A 49 37.66 -20.97 7.25
N MET A 50 38.44 -19.90 7.25
CA MET A 50 38.99 -19.27 8.45
C MET A 50 38.43 -17.86 8.57
N VAL A 51 37.72 -17.58 9.68
CA VAL A 51 37.24 -16.23 10.00
C VAL A 51 37.81 -15.86 11.36
N ASN A 52 38.52 -14.72 11.44
CA ASN A 52 39.18 -14.25 12.66
C ASN A 52 40.04 -15.32 13.37
N GLY A 53 40.78 -16.13 12.58
CA GLY A 53 41.65 -17.18 13.09
C GLY A 53 40.94 -18.43 13.63
N ARG A 54 39.61 -18.50 13.50
CA ARG A 54 38.80 -19.68 13.87
C ARG A 54 38.32 -20.41 12.62
N LYS A 55 38.32 -21.74 12.69
CA LYS A 55 37.86 -22.61 11.61
C LYS A 55 36.33 -22.69 11.61
N PHE A 56 35.73 -22.35 10.48
CA PHE A 56 34.31 -22.49 10.20
C PHE A 56 34.08 -23.32 8.94
N SER A 57 32.83 -23.62 8.67
CA SER A 57 32.36 -24.36 7.51
C SER A 57 31.25 -23.57 6.81
N TRP A 58 31.20 -23.61 5.48
CA TRP A 58 30.23 -22.88 4.66
C TRP A 58 29.91 -23.64 3.37
N PHE A 59 28.83 -23.27 2.68
CA PHE A 59 28.42 -23.89 1.43
C PHE A 59 28.74 -23.00 0.23
N PRO A 60 29.64 -23.41 -0.66
CA PRO A 60 29.95 -22.65 -1.87
C PRO A 60 28.81 -22.75 -2.90
N GLY A 61 28.52 -21.64 -3.58
CA GLY A 61 27.59 -21.60 -4.72
C GLY A 61 26.20 -21.07 -4.39
N ASP A 62 25.32 -21.17 -5.38
CA ASP A 62 24.04 -20.43 -5.43
C ASP A 62 22.90 -21.23 -4.80
N GLY A 63 23.08 -21.64 -3.53
CA GLY A 63 22.02 -22.27 -2.73
C GLY A 63 20.92 -21.26 -2.36
N MET A 64 19.68 -21.74 -2.21
CA MET A 64 18.61 -20.91 -1.66
C MET A 64 18.70 -20.93 -0.13
N TYR A 65 18.44 -19.81 0.53
CA TYR A 65 18.49 -19.68 1.98
C TYR A 65 17.20 -19.00 2.46
N PHE A 66 16.40 -19.70 3.26
CA PHE A 66 15.12 -19.20 3.80
C PHE A 66 15.16 -19.02 5.32
N MET A 67 16.36 -18.78 5.87
CA MET A 67 16.63 -18.74 7.30
C MET A 67 16.71 -17.30 7.78
N ASP A 68 16.49 -17.11 9.07
CA ASP A 68 16.61 -15.79 9.69
C ASP A 68 18.08 -15.41 9.89
N GLN A 69 18.35 -14.10 10.02
CA GLN A 69 19.68 -13.60 10.33
C GLN A 69 20.20 -14.26 11.62
N GLY A 70 21.42 -14.80 11.56
CA GLY A 70 22.06 -15.45 12.70
C GLY A 70 21.80 -16.95 12.85
N GLU A 71 20.90 -17.54 12.07
CA GLU A 71 20.69 -19.00 12.01
C GLU A 71 21.77 -19.71 11.17
N PRO A 72 22.06 -21.02 11.35
CA PRO A 72 23.09 -21.70 10.58
C PRO A 72 22.85 -21.66 9.06
N ALA A 73 23.78 -21.12 8.28
CA ALA A 73 23.66 -20.96 6.84
C ALA A 73 23.73 -22.29 6.07
N VAL A 74 22.64 -23.06 6.04
CA VAL A 74 22.49 -24.29 5.24
C VAL A 74 21.61 -24.05 4.00
N PRO A 75 22.02 -24.50 2.80
CA PRO A 75 21.25 -24.28 1.59
C PRO A 75 20.03 -25.21 1.55
N GLU A 76 18.94 -24.69 1.00
CA GLU A 76 17.67 -25.38 0.81
C GLU A 76 17.27 -25.42 -0.68
N TYR A 77 16.19 -26.15 -0.99
CA TYR A 77 15.64 -26.30 -2.33
C TYR A 77 14.14 -26.05 -2.33
N SER A 78 13.64 -25.29 -3.29
CA SER A 78 12.21 -25.01 -3.44
C SER A 78 11.66 -25.61 -4.73
N VAL A 79 10.48 -26.22 -4.63
CA VAL A 79 9.63 -26.57 -5.77
C VAL A 79 8.18 -26.21 -5.46
N SER A 80 7.37 -25.98 -6.47
CA SER A 80 5.96 -25.62 -6.30
C SER A 80 5.03 -26.73 -6.78
N ALA A 81 3.88 -26.86 -6.11
CA ALA A 81 2.76 -27.69 -6.54
C ALA A 81 1.50 -26.83 -6.69
N GLY A 82 0.74 -27.02 -7.75
CA GLY A 82 -0.61 -26.47 -7.84
C GLY A 82 -1.49 -27.21 -6.84
N VAL A 83 -2.45 -26.51 -6.24
CA VAL A 83 -3.40 -27.08 -5.28
C VAL A 83 -4.79 -26.50 -5.51
N SER A 84 -5.84 -27.21 -5.11
CA SER A 84 -7.20 -26.68 -5.20
C SER A 84 -7.47 -25.65 -4.10
N TYR A 85 -8.37 -24.70 -4.36
CA TYR A 85 -8.73 -23.64 -3.42
C TYR A 85 -9.22 -24.15 -2.06
N ASN A 86 -9.94 -25.27 -2.04
CA ASN A 86 -10.49 -25.94 -0.85
C ASN A 86 -9.55 -26.98 -0.23
N SER A 87 -8.29 -27.02 -0.66
CA SER A 87 -7.31 -27.98 -0.15
C SER A 87 -6.64 -27.49 1.13
N GLN A 88 -6.33 -28.42 2.04
CA GLN A 88 -5.43 -28.19 3.19
C GLN A 88 -4.20 -29.10 3.09
N PRO A 89 -3.20 -28.71 2.26
CA PRO A 89 -2.09 -29.58 1.94
C PRO A 89 -1.30 -29.99 3.18
N ARG A 90 -0.88 -31.25 3.21
CA ARG A 90 0.00 -31.80 4.25
C ARG A 90 1.22 -32.42 3.60
N LEU A 91 2.40 -32.01 4.04
CA LEU A 91 3.66 -32.59 3.59
C LEU A 91 4.21 -33.56 4.64
N THR A 92 4.57 -34.76 4.21
CA THR A 92 5.18 -35.80 5.07
C THR A 92 6.43 -36.35 4.42
N VAL A 93 7.47 -36.58 5.22
CA VAL A 93 8.69 -37.26 4.76
C VAL A 93 8.47 -38.77 4.88
N VAL A 94 8.55 -39.48 3.76
CA VAL A 94 8.29 -40.93 3.67
C VAL A 94 9.58 -41.73 3.80
N ALA A 95 10.66 -41.23 3.22
CA ALA A 95 11.98 -41.85 3.28
C ALA A 95 13.08 -40.80 3.10
N SER A 96 14.28 -41.09 3.60
CA SER A 96 15.46 -40.29 3.32
C SER A 96 16.73 -41.15 3.37
N GLU A 97 17.69 -40.84 2.51
CA GLU A 97 19.02 -41.46 2.49
C GLU A 97 20.04 -40.41 2.90
N ARG A 98 20.84 -40.69 3.92
CA ARG A 98 21.72 -39.69 4.54
C ARG A 98 23.11 -40.20 4.88
N GLY A 99 24.03 -39.26 5.01
CA GLY A 99 25.33 -39.44 5.64
C GLY A 99 25.60 -38.32 6.64
N THR A 100 26.45 -38.57 7.62
CA THR A 100 26.82 -37.61 8.67
C THR A 100 28.28 -37.22 8.54
N THR A 101 28.60 -35.96 8.83
CA THR A 101 29.96 -35.49 9.06
C THR A 101 30.03 -34.75 10.39
N GLU A 102 30.98 -35.13 11.25
CA GLU A 102 31.21 -34.51 12.56
C GLU A 102 32.17 -33.31 12.47
N ASN A 103 32.24 -32.54 13.56
CA ASN A 103 33.18 -31.44 13.77
C ASN A 103 33.08 -30.32 12.70
N ARG A 104 31.85 -30.03 12.26
CA ARG A 104 31.56 -28.87 11.40
C ARG A 104 31.07 -27.71 12.25
N PHE A 105 31.52 -26.50 11.92
CA PHE A 105 31.01 -25.30 12.57
C PHE A 105 30.48 -24.34 11.50
N ILE A 106 29.18 -24.47 11.20
CA ILE A 106 28.55 -23.74 10.10
C ILE A 106 28.45 -22.26 10.44
N LEU A 107 28.82 -21.39 9.50
CA LEU A 107 28.65 -19.94 9.62
C LEU A 107 27.16 -19.55 9.74
N PRO A 108 26.84 -18.46 10.45
CA PRO A 108 25.48 -17.97 10.50
C PRO A 108 25.08 -17.33 9.17
N PHE A 109 23.81 -17.39 8.84
CA PHE A 109 23.20 -16.70 7.74
C PHE A 109 23.25 -15.21 8.03
N THR A 110 23.86 -14.47 7.11
CA THR A 110 24.07 -13.03 7.27
C THR A 110 23.31 -12.34 6.17
N VAL A 111 22.36 -11.49 6.54
CA VAL A 111 21.72 -10.59 5.59
C VAL A 111 22.76 -9.55 5.20
N VAL A 112 23.15 -9.55 3.94
CA VAL A 112 24.16 -8.63 3.43
C VAL A 112 23.47 -7.28 3.19
N ASP A 113 23.72 -6.33 4.08
CA ASP A 113 23.22 -4.97 4.00
C ASP A 113 24.06 -4.16 3.01
N SER A 114 23.41 -3.57 2.01
CA SER A 114 24.02 -2.69 1.01
C SER A 114 24.63 -1.38 1.57
N LEU A 115 24.36 -1.06 2.85
CA LEU A 115 24.85 0.14 3.54
C LEU A 115 25.71 -0.18 4.77
N ALA A 116 25.74 -1.43 5.24
CA ALA A 116 26.66 -1.83 6.30
C ALA A 116 28.05 -2.02 5.68
N PHE A 117 29.00 -1.21 6.14
CA PHE A 117 30.37 -1.22 5.62
C PHE A 117 31.07 -2.58 5.81
N GLU A 118 30.62 -3.39 6.78
CA GLU A 118 31.02 -4.79 6.94
C GLU A 118 29.86 -5.60 7.56
N PRO A 119 29.31 -6.61 6.87
CA PRO A 119 28.35 -7.53 7.49
C PRO A 119 29.04 -8.30 8.63
N ASP A 120 28.40 -8.37 9.81
CA ASP A 120 28.90 -9.21 10.91
C ASP A 120 28.65 -10.68 10.58
N LEU A 121 29.62 -11.27 9.85
CA LEU A 121 29.65 -12.68 9.48
C LEU A 121 29.65 -13.64 10.69
N LEU A 122 29.76 -13.11 11.91
CA LEU A 122 29.78 -13.86 13.17
C LEU A 122 28.64 -13.44 14.11
N TYR A 123 27.57 -12.81 13.60
CA TYR A 123 26.34 -12.66 14.35
C TYR A 123 25.66 -14.02 14.52
N PHE A 124 25.86 -14.66 15.67
CA PHE A 124 25.21 -15.93 16.00
C PHE A 124 23.94 -15.68 16.80
N GLU A 125 22.80 -16.18 16.33
CA GLU A 125 21.59 -16.19 17.13
C GLU A 125 21.81 -17.15 18.32
N LYS A 126 21.84 -16.59 19.53
CA LYS A 126 22.26 -17.30 20.74
C LYS A 126 21.31 -18.44 21.07
N ASP A 127 20.01 -18.24 20.86
CA ASP A 127 19.01 -19.26 21.16
C ASP A 127 19.06 -20.43 20.18
N VAL A 128 19.62 -20.20 18.98
CA VAL A 128 19.83 -21.22 17.96
C VAL A 128 21.15 -21.96 18.19
N TYR A 129 22.27 -21.24 18.28
CA TYR A 129 23.59 -21.85 18.38
C TYR A 129 23.90 -22.51 19.74
N ASN A 130 23.13 -22.19 20.80
CA ASN A 130 23.22 -22.88 22.10
C ASN A 130 22.19 -24.00 22.25
N SER A 131 21.38 -24.30 21.23
CA SER A 131 20.37 -25.35 21.28
C SER A 131 20.87 -26.66 20.69
N ASP A 132 20.82 -27.74 21.47
CA ASP A 132 21.18 -29.10 21.02
C ASP A 132 20.05 -29.75 20.20
N ARG A 133 19.80 -29.19 19.01
CA ARG A 133 18.82 -29.70 18.03
C ARG A 133 19.29 -29.39 16.61
N TYR A 134 18.75 -30.10 15.62
CA TYR A 134 19.04 -29.85 14.22
C TYR A 134 18.29 -28.63 13.66
N PHE A 135 18.97 -27.89 12.80
CA PHE A 135 18.45 -26.75 12.03
C PHE A 135 18.69 -26.95 10.51
N PRO A 136 17.70 -26.65 9.66
CA PRO A 136 16.29 -26.45 10.02
C PRO A 136 15.73 -27.72 10.68
N SER A 137 14.69 -27.54 11.51
CA SER A 137 14.13 -28.64 12.32
C SER A 137 13.39 -29.70 11.48
N SER A 138 12.88 -29.31 10.33
CA SER A 138 12.17 -30.16 9.37
C SER A 138 12.99 -30.39 8.10
N LEU A 139 12.93 -31.60 7.54
CA LEU A 139 13.54 -31.92 6.24
C LEU A 139 12.72 -31.47 5.03
N ALA A 140 11.43 -31.27 5.25
CA ALA A 140 10.50 -30.81 4.24
C ALA A 140 9.38 -30.03 4.93
N ARG A 141 9.04 -28.86 4.41
CA ARG A 141 7.94 -28.02 4.92
C ARG A 141 7.18 -27.34 3.78
N LEU A 142 6.00 -26.86 4.11
CA LEU A 142 5.21 -25.98 3.24
C LEU A 142 5.51 -24.52 3.59
N GLU A 143 5.59 -23.67 2.58
CA GLU A 143 5.67 -22.22 2.76
C GLU A 143 4.32 -21.55 2.47
N GLY A 144 4.24 -20.23 2.62
CA GLY A 144 3.05 -19.45 2.32
C GLY A 144 2.50 -19.77 0.92
N ARG A 145 1.21 -20.13 0.86
CA ARG A 145 0.47 -20.29 -0.39
C ARG A 145 0.29 -18.92 -1.05
N TYR A 146 0.34 -18.88 -2.38
CA TYR A 146 0.00 -17.69 -3.15
C TYR A 146 -0.93 -18.05 -4.32
N SER A 147 -1.63 -17.05 -4.84
CA SER A 147 -2.52 -17.17 -6.00
C SER A 147 -1.83 -16.62 -7.25
N PHE A 148 -2.11 -17.24 -8.39
CA PHE A 148 -1.85 -16.64 -9.69
C PHE A 148 -3.07 -16.82 -10.56
N ARG A 149 -3.75 -15.72 -10.86
CA ARG A 149 -4.98 -15.67 -11.66
C ARG A 149 -6.03 -16.65 -11.13
N PHE A 150 -6.23 -17.75 -11.83
CA PHE A 150 -7.29 -18.73 -11.53
C PHE A 150 -6.74 -19.99 -10.85
N SER A 151 -5.60 -19.91 -10.15
CA SER A 151 -5.00 -21.06 -9.47
C SER A 151 -4.25 -20.71 -8.19
N ASP A 152 -4.27 -21.64 -7.23
CA ASP A 152 -3.48 -21.60 -6.00
C ASP A 152 -2.20 -22.43 -6.15
N ILE A 153 -1.09 -21.88 -5.67
CA ILE A 153 0.23 -22.52 -5.70
C ILE A 153 0.75 -22.68 -4.28
N GLN A 154 1.18 -23.89 -3.98
CA GLN A 154 1.79 -24.27 -2.72
C GLN A 154 3.28 -24.52 -2.93
N PRO A 155 4.18 -23.66 -2.42
CA PRO A 155 5.60 -23.94 -2.41
C PRO A 155 5.96 -25.00 -1.34
N LEU A 156 6.94 -25.84 -1.67
CA LEU A 156 7.52 -26.88 -0.83
C LEU A 156 9.01 -26.60 -0.69
N ILE A 157 9.49 -26.51 0.55
CA ILE A 157 10.92 -26.38 0.84
C ILE A 157 11.44 -27.72 1.30
N ILE A 158 12.52 -28.17 0.67
CA ILE A 158 13.26 -29.39 0.99
C ILE A 158 14.62 -28.97 1.50
N SER A 159 15.06 -29.56 2.62
CA SER A 159 16.32 -29.23 3.28
C SER A 159 17.32 -30.38 3.05
N PRO A 160 18.27 -30.23 2.10
CA PRO A 160 19.30 -31.24 1.82
C PRO A 160 20.30 -31.44 2.97
N TYR A 161 20.33 -30.49 3.90
CA TYR A 161 21.23 -30.48 5.04
C TYR A 161 20.46 -30.20 6.34
N GLN A 162 20.94 -30.80 7.42
CA GLN A 162 20.58 -30.43 8.79
C GLN A 162 21.85 -30.29 9.62
N TYR A 163 21.92 -29.26 10.45
CA TYR A 163 23.08 -28.97 11.28
C TYR A 163 22.67 -28.83 12.75
N ASN A 164 23.39 -29.51 13.65
CA ASN A 164 23.26 -29.32 15.09
C ASN A 164 24.42 -28.44 15.61
N PRO A 165 24.14 -27.21 16.09
CA PRO A 165 25.18 -26.28 16.55
C PRO A 165 25.98 -26.72 17.76
N VAL A 166 25.37 -27.49 18.67
CA VAL A 166 26.01 -27.94 19.92
C VAL A 166 26.87 -29.18 19.68
N SER A 167 26.31 -30.21 19.03
CA SER A 167 27.06 -31.43 18.70
C SER A 167 28.03 -31.26 17.53
N ARG A 168 27.90 -30.17 16.75
CA ARG A 168 28.70 -29.87 15.54
C ARG A 168 28.58 -30.94 14.46
N GLU A 169 27.43 -31.60 14.43
CA GLU A 169 27.09 -32.63 13.46
C GLU A 169 26.37 -31.99 12.26
N LEU A 170 26.88 -32.26 11.05
CA LEU A 170 26.21 -31.93 9.80
C LEU A 170 25.71 -33.22 9.13
N VAL A 171 24.40 -33.31 8.95
CA VAL A 171 23.73 -34.39 8.22
C VAL A 171 23.49 -33.92 6.78
N ARG A 172 23.94 -34.72 5.81
CA ARG A 172 23.69 -34.53 4.38
C ARG A 172 22.72 -35.60 3.88
N TYR A 173 21.67 -35.18 3.22
CA TYR A 173 20.71 -36.08 2.58
C TYR A 173 21.04 -36.22 1.09
N ASN A 174 21.27 -37.45 0.64
CA ASN A 174 21.46 -37.76 -0.78
C ASN A 174 20.12 -37.84 -1.51
N SER A 175 19.07 -38.28 -0.82
CA SER A 175 17.70 -38.22 -1.33
C SER A 175 16.69 -38.04 -0.19
N ILE A 176 15.61 -37.35 -0.50
CA ILE A 176 14.44 -37.18 0.39
C ILE A 176 13.21 -37.53 -0.44
N THR A 177 12.38 -38.45 0.06
CA THR A 177 11.09 -38.78 -0.52
C THR A 177 9.99 -38.18 0.35
N VAL A 178 9.14 -37.37 -0.26
CA VAL A 178 8.01 -36.72 0.41
C VAL A 178 6.69 -37.16 -0.22
N LYS A 179 5.63 -37.15 0.59
CA LYS A 179 4.24 -37.25 0.15
C LYS A 179 3.53 -35.95 0.47
N LEU A 180 3.04 -35.28 -0.57
CA LEU A 180 2.14 -34.13 -0.46
C LEU A 180 0.71 -34.63 -0.62
N GLU A 181 -0.05 -34.62 0.46
CA GLU A 181 -1.48 -34.91 0.47
C GLU A 181 -2.24 -33.60 0.27
N TYR A 182 -3.18 -33.54 -0.67
CA TYR A 182 -3.91 -32.31 -0.96
C TYR A 182 -4.99 -32.03 0.09
N ASN A 183 -5.62 -33.07 0.65
CA ASN A 183 -6.74 -32.96 1.61
C ASN A 183 -7.80 -31.95 1.17
N VAL A 184 -8.41 -32.21 0.01
CA VAL A 184 -9.50 -31.42 -0.54
C VAL A 184 -10.71 -31.50 0.40
N GLN A 185 -11.15 -30.36 0.93
CA GLN A 185 -12.32 -30.29 1.80
C GLN A 185 -13.59 -30.05 0.98
N TYR A 186 -14.61 -30.84 1.25
CA TYR A 186 -15.92 -30.72 0.60
C TYR A 186 -16.91 -30.14 1.63
N GLY A 187 -17.49 -28.97 1.32
CA GLY A 187 -18.41 -28.25 2.22
C GLY A 187 -18.12 -26.76 2.44
N ASP A 188 -17.17 -26.18 1.70
CA ASP A 188 -16.76 -24.78 1.82
C ASP A 188 -17.88 -23.78 1.49
N ALA A 189 -17.72 -22.54 1.97
CA ALA A 189 -18.64 -21.43 1.70
C ALA A 189 -18.65 -20.96 0.23
N PHE A 190 -17.91 -21.61 -0.66
CA PHE A 190 -17.80 -21.28 -2.07
C PHE A 190 -17.68 -22.54 -2.94
N ILE A 191 -18.00 -22.40 -4.23
CA ILE A 191 -17.71 -23.39 -5.27
C ILE A 191 -16.62 -22.86 -6.20
N VAL A 192 -15.84 -23.77 -6.78
CA VAL A 192 -14.85 -23.44 -7.81
C VAL A 192 -15.50 -23.66 -9.17
N GLN A 193 -15.74 -22.58 -9.92
CA GLN A 193 -16.23 -22.66 -11.29
C GLN A 193 -15.04 -22.80 -12.25
N PRO A 194 -14.93 -23.86 -13.06
CA PRO A 194 -13.82 -24.02 -14.00
C PRO A 194 -13.75 -22.86 -15.01
N VAL A 195 -12.54 -22.40 -15.29
CA VAL A 195 -12.26 -21.32 -16.26
C VAL A 195 -11.23 -21.81 -17.27
N ASN A 196 -11.46 -21.48 -18.55
CA ASN A 196 -10.45 -21.67 -19.59
C ASN A 196 -9.60 -20.39 -19.71
N ASP A 197 -8.42 -20.38 -19.10
CA ASP A 197 -7.47 -19.27 -19.15
C ASP A 197 -6.08 -19.78 -19.59
N PRO A 198 -5.66 -19.51 -20.85
CA PRO A 198 -4.38 -20.01 -21.38
C PRO A 198 -3.17 -19.53 -20.58
N VAL A 199 -3.21 -18.30 -20.07
CA VAL A 199 -2.09 -17.70 -19.29
C VAL A 199 -1.88 -18.44 -17.98
N THR A 200 -2.94 -18.77 -17.26
CA THR A 200 -2.86 -19.59 -16.05
C THR A 200 -2.31 -20.99 -16.37
N SER A 201 -2.78 -21.60 -17.46
CA SER A 201 -2.32 -22.93 -17.86
C SER A 201 -0.82 -22.95 -18.20
N GLU A 202 -0.32 -21.99 -18.99
CA GLU A 202 1.10 -21.88 -19.37
C GLU A 202 2.00 -21.61 -18.15
N PHE A 203 1.54 -20.75 -17.24
CA PHE A 203 2.24 -20.52 -15.98
C PHE A 203 2.37 -21.80 -15.15
N LEU A 204 1.28 -22.56 -14.98
CA LEU A 204 1.32 -23.79 -14.21
C LEU A 204 2.20 -24.86 -14.87
N GLU A 205 2.19 -24.99 -16.19
CA GLU A 205 3.00 -25.97 -16.92
C GLU A 205 4.51 -25.79 -16.64
N SER A 206 4.96 -24.55 -16.51
CA SER A 206 6.37 -24.22 -16.24
C SER A 206 6.72 -24.12 -14.74
N THR A 207 5.72 -23.92 -13.87
CA THR A 207 5.95 -23.58 -12.45
C THR A 207 5.72 -24.75 -11.49
N VAL A 208 4.77 -25.65 -11.78
CA VAL A 208 4.34 -26.67 -10.82
C VAL A 208 4.70 -28.09 -11.23
N ILE A 209 5.13 -28.90 -10.26
CA ILE A 209 5.55 -30.30 -10.47
C ILE A 209 4.39 -31.25 -10.77
N ASN A 210 3.14 -30.83 -10.55
CA ASN A 210 1.91 -31.64 -10.66
C ASN A 210 0.91 -31.07 -11.68
N PHE A 211 1.39 -30.51 -12.79
CA PHE A 211 0.56 -29.83 -13.79
C PHE A 211 -0.70 -30.60 -14.23
N ASP A 212 -0.61 -31.92 -14.50
CA ASP A 212 -1.79 -32.67 -14.98
C ASP A 212 -2.97 -32.69 -13.99
N GLN A 213 -2.72 -32.55 -12.67
CA GLN A 213 -3.79 -32.35 -11.68
C GLN A 213 -4.14 -30.88 -11.54
N ALA A 214 -3.11 -30.02 -11.45
CA ALA A 214 -3.29 -28.59 -11.24
C ALA A 214 -4.18 -27.94 -12.30
N ARG A 215 -4.06 -28.36 -13.56
CA ARG A 215 -4.92 -27.86 -14.65
C ARG A 215 -6.41 -28.12 -14.44
N ASN A 216 -6.79 -29.12 -13.64
CA ASN A 216 -8.18 -29.43 -13.33
C ASN A 216 -8.73 -28.53 -12.21
N TRP A 217 -7.88 -27.74 -11.55
CA TRP A 217 -8.24 -26.81 -10.49
C TRP A 217 -8.24 -25.35 -10.94
N ILE A 218 -7.97 -25.09 -12.22
CA ILE A 218 -8.08 -23.75 -12.81
C ILE A 218 -9.55 -23.30 -12.75
N GLY A 219 -9.83 -22.25 -11.98
CA GLY A 219 -11.19 -21.75 -11.82
C GLY A 219 -11.34 -20.52 -10.94
N GLU A 220 -12.58 -20.11 -10.75
CA GLU A 220 -12.95 -18.96 -9.91
C GLU A 220 -13.68 -19.42 -8.65
N LYS A 221 -13.36 -18.78 -7.52
CA LYS A 221 -14.14 -18.92 -6.29
C LYS A 221 -15.45 -18.15 -6.45
N LYS A 222 -16.59 -18.84 -6.34
CA LYS A 222 -17.92 -18.23 -6.25
C LYS A 222 -18.56 -18.55 -4.91
N SER A 223 -18.85 -17.51 -4.14
CA SER A 223 -19.54 -17.65 -2.85
C SER A 223 -20.88 -18.40 -3.01
N LEU A 224 -21.16 -19.32 -2.08
CA LEU A 224 -22.44 -20.01 -1.95
C LEU A 224 -23.45 -19.22 -1.09
N SER A 225 -22.97 -18.25 -0.31
CA SER A 225 -23.85 -17.26 0.29
C SER A 225 -24.18 -16.20 -0.76
N PRO A 226 -25.42 -15.68 -0.85
CA PRO A 226 -25.69 -14.52 -1.69
C PRO A 226 -24.69 -13.44 -1.28
N ASP A 227 -23.86 -13.02 -2.23
CA ASP A 227 -22.91 -11.94 -2.04
C ASP A 227 -23.63 -10.79 -1.35
N ASN A 228 -22.99 -10.20 -0.34
CA ASN A 228 -23.56 -9.12 0.44
C ASN A 228 -24.06 -8.05 -0.54
N PRO A 229 -25.39 -7.86 -0.73
CA PRO A 229 -25.92 -7.01 -1.80
C PRO A 229 -25.52 -5.54 -1.64
N ALA A 230 -24.96 -5.18 -0.48
CA ALA A 230 -24.40 -3.86 -0.21
C ALA A 230 -23.14 -3.54 -1.03
N ALA A 231 -22.39 -4.54 -1.53
CA ALA A 231 -21.25 -4.32 -2.44
C ALA A 231 -21.69 -4.03 -3.90
N ASP A 232 -22.88 -4.50 -4.27
CA ASP A 232 -23.46 -4.34 -5.62
C ASP A 232 -24.46 -3.18 -5.74
N ASN A 233 -24.82 -2.52 -4.64
CA ASN A 233 -25.72 -1.38 -4.69
C ASN A 233 -24.95 -0.11 -5.09
N VAL A 234 -24.48 -0.09 -6.34
CA VAL A 234 -23.80 1.05 -6.96
C VAL A 234 -24.81 2.20 -7.02
N TRP A 235 -24.66 3.18 -6.11
CA TRP A 235 -25.53 4.36 -6.05
C TRP A 235 -25.38 5.26 -7.28
N TYR A 236 -24.24 5.17 -7.96
CA TYR A 236 -23.94 5.92 -9.17
C TYR A 236 -24.67 5.33 -10.38
N ASP A 237 -25.51 6.15 -11.01
CA ASP A 237 -26.21 5.80 -12.25
C ASP A 237 -25.76 6.75 -13.36
N PRO A 238 -25.10 6.24 -14.41
CA PRO A 238 -24.56 7.08 -15.48
C PRO A 238 -25.62 7.66 -16.41
N ASN A 239 -26.89 7.29 -16.25
CA ASN A 239 -28.00 7.91 -16.98
C ASN A 239 -28.58 9.13 -16.26
N LYS A 240 -28.11 9.42 -15.03
CA LYS A 240 -28.49 10.60 -14.26
C LYS A 240 -27.42 11.68 -14.36
N THR A 241 -27.87 12.92 -14.15
CA THR A 241 -26.97 14.05 -13.99
C THR A 241 -26.45 14.09 -12.56
N TRP A 242 -25.13 14.20 -12.44
CA TRP A 242 -24.43 14.31 -11.17
C TRP A 242 -23.61 15.59 -11.09
N LEU A 243 -23.60 16.19 -9.90
CA LEU A 243 -22.78 17.34 -9.53
C LEU A 243 -21.92 16.97 -8.33
N LYS A 244 -20.60 17.06 -8.49
CA LYS A 244 -19.61 16.86 -7.42
C LYS A 244 -19.52 18.12 -6.59
N ILE A 245 -19.77 17.99 -5.29
CA ILE A 245 -19.70 19.04 -4.29
C ILE A 245 -18.43 18.80 -3.47
N PHE A 246 -17.49 19.75 -3.54
CA PHE A 246 -16.23 19.69 -2.81
C PHE A 246 -16.36 20.43 -1.49
N LEU A 247 -15.89 19.81 -0.41
CA LEU A 247 -15.86 20.43 0.92
C LEU A 247 -14.71 19.89 1.78
N ASN A 248 -14.21 20.68 2.73
CA ASN A 248 -13.03 20.34 3.54
C ASN A 248 -13.26 20.36 5.06
N LYS A 249 -14.46 20.73 5.53
CA LYS A 249 -14.77 20.86 6.96
C LYS A 249 -15.96 19.99 7.32
N ARG A 250 -15.95 19.49 8.55
CA ARG A 250 -17.13 18.88 9.16
C ARG A 250 -18.06 20.00 9.65
N ASN A 251 -19.18 20.25 8.98
CA ASN A 251 -20.11 21.33 9.30
C ASN A 251 -21.50 21.14 8.66
N VAL A 252 -22.44 22.02 8.98
CA VAL A 252 -23.72 22.20 8.30
C VAL A 252 -23.53 23.11 7.09
N TYR A 253 -23.82 22.56 5.91
CA TYR A 253 -23.68 23.24 4.63
C TYR A 253 -25.03 23.73 4.12
N LYS A 254 -25.01 24.90 3.49
CA LYS A 254 -26.14 25.48 2.78
C LYS A 254 -25.82 25.53 1.30
N LEU A 255 -26.62 24.83 0.50
CA LEU A 255 -26.48 24.74 -0.95
C LEU A 255 -27.70 25.34 -1.62
N THR A 256 -27.51 26.46 -2.31
CA THR A 256 -28.59 27.23 -2.93
C THR A 256 -28.95 26.73 -4.32
N TYR A 257 -30.17 27.04 -4.76
CA TYR A 257 -30.60 26.82 -6.14
C TYR A 257 -29.67 27.50 -7.15
N GLU A 258 -29.25 28.73 -6.84
CA GLU A 258 -28.41 29.57 -7.70
C GLU A 258 -27.02 28.96 -7.91
N GLU A 259 -26.39 28.45 -6.84
CA GLU A 259 -25.11 27.74 -6.91
C GLU A 259 -25.19 26.48 -7.78
N LEU A 260 -26.26 25.69 -7.61
CA LEU A 260 -26.49 24.49 -8.41
C LEU A 260 -26.78 24.82 -9.88
N ALA A 261 -27.57 25.87 -10.14
CA ALA A 261 -27.87 26.34 -11.49
C ALA A 261 -26.60 26.82 -12.21
N GLN A 262 -25.75 27.58 -11.51
CA GLN A 262 -24.45 28.03 -12.03
C GLN A 262 -23.52 26.85 -12.33
N ALA A 263 -23.60 25.78 -11.55
CA ALA A 263 -22.82 24.56 -11.74
C ALA A 263 -23.35 23.63 -12.83
N GLY A 264 -24.48 23.98 -13.48
CA GLY A 264 -25.02 23.24 -14.63
C GLY A 264 -26.36 22.53 -14.38
N MET A 265 -27.00 22.71 -13.22
CA MET A 265 -28.37 22.23 -13.00
C MET A 265 -29.35 22.99 -13.94
N PRO A 266 -30.23 22.29 -14.67
CA PRO A 266 -31.13 22.93 -15.64
C PRO A 266 -32.15 23.83 -14.95
N THR A 267 -32.23 25.10 -15.37
CA THR A 267 -33.16 26.09 -14.81
C THR A 267 -34.52 26.16 -15.53
N ASN A 268 -34.64 25.51 -16.68
CA ASN A 268 -35.85 25.45 -17.49
C ASN A 268 -36.73 24.22 -17.20
N ARG A 269 -36.32 23.36 -16.27
CA ARG A 269 -37.03 22.13 -15.88
C ARG A 269 -37.66 22.31 -14.50
N MET A 270 -38.90 21.82 -14.33
CA MET A 270 -39.48 21.69 -12.99
C MET A 270 -38.77 20.56 -12.25
N ILE A 271 -38.03 20.89 -11.20
CA ILE A 271 -37.31 19.93 -10.36
C ILE A 271 -38.09 19.71 -9.06
N PRO A 272 -38.74 18.54 -8.86
CA PRO A 272 -39.45 18.26 -7.62
C PRO A 272 -38.47 18.13 -6.45
N LYS A 273 -38.78 18.77 -5.31
CA LYS A 273 -37.91 18.69 -4.11
C LYS A 273 -37.66 17.26 -3.64
N LYS A 274 -38.61 16.33 -3.83
CA LYS A 274 -38.45 14.91 -3.50
C LYS A 274 -37.37 14.19 -4.32
N LYS A 275 -37.01 14.71 -5.49
CA LYS A 275 -36.04 14.09 -6.41
C LYS A 275 -34.58 14.47 -6.12
N LEU A 276 -34.35 15.36 -5.16
CA LEU A 276 -33.02 15.78 -4.72
C LEU A 276 -32.40 14.71 -3.82
N GLN A 277 -31.14 14.37 -4.06
CA GLN A 277 -30.35 13.41 -3.29
C GLN A 277 -28.88 13.87 -3.25
N ILE A 278 -28.19 13.60 -2.15
CA ILE A 278 -26.74 13.80 -2.02
C ILE A 278 -26.15 12.51 -1.48
N PHE A 279 -25.10 12.00 -2.12
CA PHE A 279 -24.33 10.85 -1.64
C PHE A 279 -22.96 11.28 -1.13
N SER A 280 -22.50 10.59 -0.10
CA SER A 280 -21.10 10.57 0.33
C SER A 280 -20.51 9.19 0.04
N SER A 281 -19.22 8.99 0.31
CA SER A 281 -18.60 7.65 0.30
C SER A 281 -19.25 6.66 1.27
N LYS A 282 -20.04 7.13 2.26
CA LYS A 282 -20.78 6.30 3.23
C LYS A 282 -22.24 6.02 2.83
N GLY A 283 -22.72 6.56 1.71
CA GLY A 283 -24.10 6.45 1.26
C GLY A 283 -24.86 7.80 1.23
N GLU A 284 -26.18 7.73 1.06
CA GLU A 284 -27.05 8.92 0.94
C GLU A 284 -27.09 9.73 2.24
N VAL A 285 -27.05 11.06 2.11
CA VAL A 285 -27.04 12.01 3.22
C VAL A 285 -28.44 12.63 3.37
N PRO A 286 -29.00 12.70 4.59
CA PRO A 286 -30.30 13.31 4.82
C PRO A 286 -30.29 14.82 4.50
N LEU A 287 -31.33 15.26 3.80
CA LEU A 287 -31.50 16.66 3.39
C LEU A 287 -32.65 17.34 4.13
N ALA A 288 -32.46 18.62 4.48
CA ALA A 288 -33.53 19.54 4.78
C ALA A 288 -33.64 20.57 3.65
N ILE A 289 -34.83 20.80 3.12
CA ILE A 289 -35.05 21.65 1.93
C ILE A 289 -36.00 22.78 2.29
N TYR A 290 -35.60 24.01 1.97
CA TYR A 290 -36.29 25.23 2.37
C TYR A 290 -36.47 26.19 1.18
N GLY A 291 -37.31 27.20 1.38
CA GLY A 291 -37.56 28.27 0.39
C GLY A 291 -38.34 27.82 -0.85
N GLY A 292 -38.67 28.78 -1.71
CA GLY A 292 -39.37 28.54 -2.98
C GLY A 292 -40.79 27.96 -2.84
N ASN A 293 -41.24 27.25 -3.88
CA ASN A 293 -42.52 26.55 -3.88
C ASN A 293 -42.44 25.27 -3.00
N ASP A 294 -43.51 24.92 -2.28
CA ASP A 294 -43.54 23.77 -1.36
C ASP A 294 -43.10 22.44 -2.00
N SER A 295 -43.39 22.23 -3.29
CA SER A 295 -43.10 20.96 -3.98
C SER A 295 -41.97 21.03 -5.01
N ILE A 296 -41.60 22.23 -5.46
CA ILE A 296 -40.64 22.44 -6.56
C ILE A 296 -39.43 23.22 -6.05
N PHE A 297 -38.24 22.77 -6.41
CA PHE A 297 -36.98 23.45 -6.11
C PHE A 297 -36.78 24.57 -7.13
N THR A 298 -36.96 25.82 -6.70
CA THR A 298 -36.92 27.03 -7.53
C THR A 298 -35.93 28.05 -6.98
N THR A 299 -35.71 29.17 -7.68
CA THR A 299 -34.98 30.34 -7.19
C THR A 299 -35.37 30.68 -5.74
N GLY A 300 -34.36 30.95 -4.91
CA GLY A 300 -34.50 31.18 -3.46
C GLY A 300 -34.69 29.92 -2.61
N SER A 301 -34.78 28.72 -3.22
CA SER A 301 -34.73 27.46 -2.49
C SER A 301 -33.29 27.10 -2.12
N TYR A 302 -33.12 26.37 -1.02
CA TYR A 302 -31.82 25.86 -0.61
C TYR A 302 -31.94 24.52 0.12
N ILE A 303 -30.83 23.80 0.16
CA ILE A 303 -30.66 22.52 0.81
C ILE A 303 -29.72 22.72 1.99
N ILE A 304 -30.08 22.16 3.14
CA ILE A 304 -29.22 22.02 4.30
C ILE A 304 -28.87 20.54 4.46
N PHE A 305 -27.58 20.26 4.63
CA PHE A 305 -27.07 18.93 4.93
C PHE A 305 -25.84 19.04 5.84
N VAL A 306 -25.50 17.94 6.53
CA VAL A 306 -24.25 17.85 7.30
C VAL A 306 -23.21 17.22 6.40
N GLY A 307 -22.13 17.96 6.12
CA GLY A 307 -20.97 17.46 5.40
C GLY A 307 -19.90 17.01 6.37
N ASP A 308 -19.35 15.82 6.17
CA ASP A 308 -18.18 15.31 6.87
C ASP A 308 -16.89 15.77 6.20
N SER A 309 -15.86 16.11 7.01
CA SER A 309 -14.51 16.27 6.50
C SER A 309 -13.99 14.96 5.89
N LEU A 310 -12.93 15.08 5.08
CA LEU A 310 -12.31 13.94 4.42
C LEU A 310 -11.81 12.91 5.47
N PRO A 311 -12.11 11.60 5.29
CA PRO A 311 -11.64 10.58 6.22
C PRO A 311 -10.13 10.38 6.13
N GLY A 312 -9.50 10.09 7.28
CA GLY A 312 -8.08 9.72 7.36
C GLY A 312 -7.77 8.43 6.60
N SER A 313 -6.53 8.31 6.14
CA SER A 313 -6.02 7.08 5.53
C SER A 313 -5.63 6.05 6.61
N PRO A 314 -5.42 4.76 6.28
CA PRO A 314 -5.01 3.78 7.27
C PRO A 314 -3.77 4.23 8.05
N ASN A 315 -3.82 4.09 9.38
CA ASN A 315 -2.77 4.50 10.33
C ASN A 315 -2.51 6.01 10.46
N THR A 316 -3.29 6.87 9.79
CA THR A 316 -3.13 8.34 9.82
C THR A 316 -4.46 9.03 10.11
N ALA A 317 -4.45 10.19 10.77
CA ALA A 317 -5.69 10.93 10.99
C ALA A 317 -6.09 11.78 9.77
N MET A 318 -5.09 12.23 8.99
CA MET A 318 -5.28 12.93 7.73
C MET A 318 -5.35 11.96 6.55
N ASN A 319 -5.99 12.37 5.47
CA ASN A 319 -5.96 11.64 4.21
C ASN A 319 -4.66 11.95 3.48
N ILE A 320 -3.93 10.92 3.05
CA ILE A 320 -2.63 11.11 2.38
C ILE A 320 -2.75 11.43 0.88
N TYR A 321 -3.93 11.23 0.29
CA TYR A 321 -4.15 11.38 -1.15
C TYR A 321 -4.91 12.66 -1.52
N ASN A 322 -5.92 13.06 -0.73
CA ASN A 322 -6.84 14.16 -1.10
C ASN A 322 -6.82 15.30 -0.07
N LYS A 323 -7.21 16.50 -0.50
CA LYS A 323 -7.34 17.71 0.36
C LYS A 323 -8.79 18.06 0.70
N SER A 324 -9.75 17.59 -0.10
CA SER A 324 -11.18 17.86 0.06
C SER A 324 -11.96 16.57 -0.11
N ASN A 325 -13.05 16.46 0.65
CA ASN A 325 -14.04 15.41 0.47
C ASN A 325 -14.97 15.75 -0.71
N ILE A 326 -15.61 14.73 -1.28
CA ILE A 326 -16.51 14.86 -2.42
C ILE A 326 -17.87 14.26 -2.07
N PHE A 327 -18.92 15.05 -2.28
CA PHE A 327 -20.31 14.65 -2.18
C PHE A 327 -20.95 14.73 -3.56
N TRP A 328 -21.94 13.89 -3.82
CA TRP A 328 -22.52 13.71 -5.15
C TRP A 328 -23.99 14.08 -5.14
N PHE A 329 -24.33 15.23 -5.71
CA PHE A 329 -25.70 15.71 -5.81
C PHE A 329 -26.34 15.27 -7.12
N SER A 330 -27.59 14.82 -7.03
CA SER A 330 -28.46 14.62 -8.18
C SER A 330 -29.87 15.11 -7.88
N TYR A 331 -30.56 15.54 -8.93
CA TYR A 331 -31.96 15.98 -8.91
C TYR A 331 -32.89 14.97 -9.61
N GLU A 332 -32.40 13.76 -9.85
CA GLU A 332 -33.05 12.72 -10.65
C GLU A 332 -33.23 11.40 -9.88
N ALA A 333 -33.40 11.45 -8.55
CA ALA A 333 -33.63 10.26 -7.73
C ALA A 333 -34.79 9.39 -8.27
N ASP A 334 -34.68 8.06 -8.22
CA ASP A 334 -35.77 7.18 -8.67
C ASP A 334 -36.96 7.27 -7.70
N THR A 335 -36.65 7.19 -6.41
CA THR A 335 -37.57 7.37 -5.29
C THR A 335 -37.48 8.79 -4.70
N SER A 336 -38.08 9.01 -3.53
CA SER A 336 -37.76 10.20 -2.75
C SER A 336 -36.36 10.05 -2.18
N GLY A 337 -35.52 11.07 -2.31
CA GLY A 337 -34.24 11.09 -1.62
C GLY A 337 -34.42 11.16 -0.09
N LEU A 338 -33.36 10.83 0.64
CA LEU A 338 -33.31 10.80 2.09
C LEU A 338 -33.52 12.20 2.70
N ARG A 339 -34.39 12.29 3.70
CA ARG A 339 -34.73 13.54 4.38
C ARG A 339 -34.55 13.39 5.87
N TYR A 340 -34.26 14.51 6.53
CA TYR A 340 -34.40 14.56 7.98
C TYR A 340 -35.85 14.37 8.38
N ILE A 341 -36.07 13.49 9.35
CA ILE A 341 -37.36 13.29 10.01
C ILE A 341 -37.42 14.22 11.22
N ASP A 342 -38.41 15.11 11.21
CA ASP A 342 -38.61 16.06 12.29
C ASP A 342 -39.13 15.37 13.56
N ARG A 343 -38.47 15.66 14.67
CA ARG A 343 -38.86 15.21 16.00
C ARG A 343 -39.01 16.39 16.93
N ASP A 344 -40.09 16.41 17.69
CA ASP A 344 -40.32 17.46 18.69
C ASP A 344 -39.33 17.29 19.86
N GLY A 345 -38.52 18.32 20.10
CA GLY A 345 -37.51 18.37 21.15
C GLY A 345 -38.01 18.94 22.47
N THR A 346 -39.30 19.29 22.59
CA THR A 346 -39.86 19.90 23.79
C THR A 346 -39.63 19.04 25.03
N ARG A 347 -39.42 19.71 26.16
CA ARG A 347 -39.17 19.04 27.44
C ARG A 347 -40.47 18.43 27.97
N THR A 348 -40.49 17.12 28.16
CA THR A 348 -41.65 16.36 28.66
C THR A 348 -41.55 15.97 30.14
N ASN A 349 -40.35 16.01 30.74
CA ASN A 349 -40.10 15.67 32.15
C ASN A 349 -38.97 16.51 32.80
N THR A 350 -38.87 16.48 34.14
CA THR A 350 -37.92 17.26 34.94
C THR A 350 -36.61 16.53 35.23
N THR A 351 -35.92 16.01 34.20
CA THR A 351 -34.54 15.55 34.36
C THR A 351 -33.57 16.74 34.43
N ALA A 352 -32.46 16.60 35.16
CA ALA A 352 -31.36 17.56 35.15
C ALA A 352 -30.75 17.63 33.73
N GLY A 353 -30.49 18.85 33.25
CA GLY A 353 -29.91 19.05 31.91
C GLY A 353 -28.41 18.77 31.89
N LEU A 354 -27.94 18.05 30.88
CA LEU A 354 -26.53 17.92 30.56
C LEU A 354 -26.08 19.16 29.79
N ASN A 355 -25.21 19.95 30.40
CA ASN A 355 -24.67 21.20 29.86
C ASN A 355 -23.15 21.13 29.63
N TYR A 356 -22.61 19.94 29.51
CA TYR A 356 -21.20 19.70 29.19
C TYR A 356 -21.04 18.41 28.39
N SER A 357 -19.96 18.35 27.62
CA SER A 357 -19.53 17.17 26.88
C SER A 357 -18.01 17.08 26.87
N GLN A 358 -17.50 15.87 26.67
CA GLN A 358 -16.10 15.72 26.32
C GLN A 358 -15.86 16.31 24.93
N THR A 359 -14.72 16.97 24.72
CA THR A 359 -14.32 17.50 23.43
C THR A 359 -12.84 17.24 23.19
N LYS A 360 -12.46 17.25 21.92
CA LYS A 360 -11.13 16.87 21.45
C LYS A 360 -10.60 17.92 20.49
N LEU A 361 -9.39 18.42 20.75
CA LEU A 361 -8.67 19.33 19.87
C LEU A 361 -7.39 18.64 19.40
N ARG A 362 -7.31 18.35 18.10
CA ARG A 362 -6.12 17.75 17.48
C ARG A 362 -5.34 18.82 16.72
N PHE A 363 -4.02 18.78 16.89
CA PHE A 363 -3.07 19.64 16.20
C PHE A 363 -2.04 18.76 15.48
N GLU A 364 -1.93 18.95 14.18
CA GLU A 364 -1.13 18.13 13.27
C GLU A 364 -0.93 18.92 11.97
N GLU A 365 0.26 18.85 11.39
CA GLU A 365 0.57 19.39 10.07
C GLU A 365 1.47 18.40 9.33
N ASP A 366 1.30 18.31 8.02
CA ASP A 366 2.12 17.45 7.16
C ASP A 366 3.19 18.30 6.47
N ASN A 367 4.39 18.41 7.06
CA ASN A 367 5.46 19.27 6.53
C ASN A 367 6.70 18.49 6.10
N ILE A 368 6.91 17.29 6.63
CA ILE A 368 8.11 16.47 6.42
C ILE A 368 7.67 15.06 6.06
N TYR A 369 8.21 14.50 4.99
CA TYR A 369 8.00 13.10 4.60
C TYR A 369 9.21 12.25 4.97
N GLU A 370 8.99 11.11 5.62
CA GLU A 370 10.03 10.13 5.96
C GLU A 370 9.68 8.75 5.41
N ARG A 371 10.66 8.03 4.85
CA ARG A 371 10.40 6.68 4.30
C ARG A 371 10.37 5.59 5.38
N LEU A 372 11.15 5.80 6.45
CA LEU A 372 11.21 4.94 7.64
C LEU A 372 11.57 3.47 7.36
N GLY A 373 12.66 3.21 6.63
CA GLY A 373 13.04 1.85 6.23
C GLY A 373 13.57 0.92 7.31
N TRP A 374 14.04 1.45 8.44
CA TRP A 374 14.49 0.66 9.58
C TRP A 374 13.40 0.41 10.60
N ALA A 375 12.21 0.92 10.34
CA ALA A 375 11.07 0.75 11.19
C ALA A 375 10.46 -0.66 10.94
N PRO A 376 9.92 -1.35 11.95
CA PRO A 376 9.67 -2.80 11.85
C PRO A 376 8.46 -3.22 11.00
N ASN A 377 7.63 -2.30 10.51
CA ASN A 377 6.40 -2.58 9.75
C ASN A 377 5.83 -1.30 9.10
N GLY A 378 4.67 -1.35 8.43
CA GLY A 378 4.05 -0.17 7.81
C GLY A 378 3.03 0.61 8.65
N ASN A 379 2.82 0.28 9.93
CA ASN A 379 1.64 0.70 10.71
C ASN A 379 1.79 2.09 11.36
N ARG A 380 2.08 3.11 10.55
CA ARG A 380 2.37 4.48 11.01
C ARG A 380 2.17 5.52 9.92
N ASP A 381 2.22 6.78 10.33
CA ASP A 381 2.31 7.90 9.42
C ASP A 381 3.71 8.03 8.83
N TYR A 382 3.78 8.62 7.64
CA TYR A 382 5.01 8.99 6.95
C TYR A 382 5.13 10.51 6.77
N TRP A 383 4.07 11.25 7.10
CA TRP A 383 4.08 12.70 7.19
C TRP A 383 4.20 13.16 8.64
N TYR A 384 4.97 14.21 8.84
CA TYR A 384 5.32 14.73 10.15
C TYR A 384 5.30 16.25 10.16
N TRP A 385 4.96 16.81 11.32
CA TRP A 385 4.87 18.24 11.53
C TRP A 385 6.25 18.89 11.62
N ALA A 386 7.14 18.34 12.44
CA ALA A 386 8.39 19.01 12.76
C ALA A 386 9.53 18.05 13.10
N ARG A 387 10.76 18.52 12.87
CA ARG A 387 12.01 17.89 13.31
C ARG A 387 12.37 18.36 14.71
N ILE A 388 12.85 17.44 15.53
CA ILE A 388 13.52 17.70 16.81
C ILE A 388 14.82 16.92 16.80
N ASN A 389 15.90 17.52 17.32
CA ASN A 389 17.15 16.79 17.43
C ASN A 389 18.08 17.27 18.56
N ALA A 390 19.02 16.40 18.91
CA ALA A 390 20.20 16.71 19.69
C ALA A 390 21.46 16.27 18.93
N PHE A 391 22.52 17.08 19.01
CA PHE A 391 23.83 16.81 18.42
C PHE A 391 24.90 16.86 19.52
N ARG A 392 25.70 15.81 19.63
CA ARG A 392 26.65 15.54 20.71
C ARG A 392 26.06 15.70 22.12
N GLY A 393 24.85 15.19 22.31
CA GLY A 393 24.10 15.34 23.57
C GLY A 393 23.65 16.76 23.88
N VAL A 394 23.75 17.70 22.92
CA VAL A 394 23.28 19.07 23.06
C VAL A 394 22.03 19.25 22.18
N PRO A 395 20.86 19.57 22.76
CA PRO A 395 19.66 19.90 22.00
C PRO A 395 19.93 21.01 20.99
N GLN A 396 19.60 20.78 19.71
CA GLN A 396 19.78 21.77 18.64
C GLN A 396 18.45 22.38 18.21
N GLN A 397 17.42 21.54 18.08
CA GLN A 397 16.09 21.95 17.67
C GLN A 397 15.03 21.32 18.58
N GLY A 398 14.14 22.15 19.12
CA GLY A 398 12.94 21.74 19.84
C GLY A 398 11.67 22.02 19.02
N PHE A 399 10.56 21.44 19.44
CA PHE A 399 9.23 21.77 18.91
C PHE A 399 8.47 22.60 19.92
N ALA A 400 7.75 23.61 19.43
CA ALA A 400 6.90 24.43 20.25
C ALA A 400 5.72 25.00 19.44
N HIS A 401 4.50 24.57 19.75
CA HIS A 401 3.28 25.08 19.11
C HIS A 401 2.42 25.87 20.09
N ARG A 402 1.96 27.06 19.68
CA ARG A 402 1.11 27.93 20.50
C ARG A 402 -0.37 27.67 20.22
N PHE A 403 -1.17 27.59 21.28
CA PHE A 403 -2.63 27.50 21.18
C PHE A 403 -3.29 28.47 22.17
N ASN A 404 -4.54 28.85 21.88
CA ASN A 404 -5.31 29.77 22.73
C ASN A 404 -5.89 29.05 23.96
N ALA A 405 -6.83 29.68 24.67
CA ALA A 405 -7.62 28.97 25.68
C ALA A 405 -8.36 27.76 25.10
N LEU A 406 -8.65 26.79 25.96
CA LEU A 406 -9.58 25.70 25.65
C LEU A 406 -11.01 26.25 25.64
N PRO A 407 -11.71 26.26 24.49
CA PRO A 407 -13.05 26.87 24.39
C PRO A 407 -14.03 26.31 25.42
N ASN A 408 -14.61 27.19 26.24
CA ASN A 408 -15.62 26.87 27.27
C ASN A 408 -15.25 25.68 28.17
N LEU A 409 -13.98 25.59 28.59
CA LEU A 409 -13.51 24.62 29.58
C LEU A 409 -14.38 24.60 30.85
N ASP A 410 -14.82 23.43 31.28
CA ASP A 410 -15.55 23.25 32.54
C ASP A 410 -14.59 23.07 33.72
N LEU A 411 -14.47 24.11 34.55
CA LEU A 411 -13.60 24.09 35.74
C LEU A 411 -14.13 23.21 36.88
N ASN A 412 -15.39 22.76 36.83
CA ASN A 412 -15.91 21.76 37.78
C ASN A 412 -15.49 20.34 37.42
N LEU A 413 -15.07 20.13 36.16
CA LEU A 413 -14.47 18.89 35.66
C LEU A 413 -13.07 19.19 35.11
N PRO A 414 -12.13 19.64 35.96
CA PRO A 414 -10.86 20.25 35.53
C PRO A 414 -9.82 19.19 35.13
N TYR A 415 -10.17 18.32 34.17
CA TYR A 415 -9.27 17.29 33.65
C TYR A 415 -8.90 17.59 32.20
N LEU A 416 -7.61 17.49 31.92
CA LEU A 416 -7.02 17.60 30.59
C LEU A 416 -6.24 16.32 30.29
N ARG A 417 -6.73 15.53 29.34
CA ARG A 417 -5.97 14.43 28.76
C ARG A 417 -5.13 14.98 27.61
N VAL A 418 -3.83 14.71 27.65
CA VAL A 418 -2.86 15.12 26.65
C VAL A 418 -2.33 13.87 25.97
N ARG A 419 -2.44 13.84 24.65
CA ARG A 419 -1.84 12.80 23.81
C ARG A 419 -0.84 13.42 22.86
N ALA A 420 0.28 12.74 22.61
CA ALA A 420 1.24 13.17 21.60
C ALA A 420 1.94 11.96 20.99
N GLU A 421 2.09 11.96 19.67
CA GLU A 421 2.85 10.95 18.95
C GLU A 421 4.15 11.54 18.42
N ILE A 422 5.25 10.86 18.74
CA ILE A 422 6.61 11.25 18.39
C ILE A 422 7.29 10.03 17.77
N HIS A 423 8.03 10.22 16.69
CA HIS A 423 8.73 9.15 16.00
C HIS A 423 10.24 9.30 16.16
N GLY A 424 10.92 8.22 16.54
CA GLY A 424 12.39 8.14 16.54
C GLY A 424 12.92 7.94 15.11
N ILE A 425 14.01 8.58 14.74
CA ILE A 425 14.66 8.40 13.42
C ILE A 425 16.00 7.69 13.55
N THR A 426 16.78 8.04 14.58
CA THR A 426 18.04 7.37 14.92
C THR A 426 17.84 5.88 15.21
N THR A 427 18.71 5.02 14.67
CA THR A 427 18.52 3.56 14.69
C THR A 427 19.55 2.78 15.49
N THR A 428 20.68 3.36 15.94
CA THR A 428 21.64 2.55 16.70
C THR A 428 21.02 2.19 18.05
N VAL A 429 21.21 0.95 18.49
CA VAL A 429 20.62 0.45 19.75
C VAL A 429 21.70 -0.13 20.66
N TYR A 430 22.86 -0.52 20.14
CA TYR A 430 23.89 -1.24 20.90
C TYR A 430 25.14 -0.38 21.13
N PRO A 431 25.70 -0.31 22.35
CA PRO A 431 25.33 -0.99 23.60
C PRO A 431 24.37 -0.16 24.50
N CYS A 432 23.46 0.60 23.90
CA CYS A 432 22.70 1.65 24.58
C CYS A 432 21.37 1.14 25.18
N ASN A 433 20.99 1.65 26.37
CA ASN A 433 19.69 1.34 26.95
C ASN A 433 18.54 2.07 26.24
N TYR A 434 18.77 3.32 25.81
CA TYR A 434 17.86 4.13 25.02
C TYR A 434 18.65 5.13 24.17
N VAL A 435 18.14 5.48 22.99
CA VAL A 435 18.78 6.45 22.07
C VAL A 435 17.93 7.69 21.82
N HIS A 436 16.65 7.63 22.20
CA HIS A 436 15.74 8.76 22.22
C HIS A 436 15.40 9.17 23.65
N SER A 437 15.44 10.48 23.93
CA SER A 437 15.02 11.01 25.24
C SER A 437 14.46 12.42 25.10
N VAL A 438 13.14 12.55 25.32
CA VAL A 438 12.42 13.82 25.15
C VAL A 438 11.61 14.19 26.38
N ASN A 439 11.56 15.49 26.65
CA ASN A 439 10.70 16.08 27.67
C ASN A 439 9.52 16.79 27.00
N LEU A 440 8.31 16.48 27.47
CA LEU A 440 7.08 17.11 27.00
C LEU A 440 6.61 18.15 28.02
N TYR A 441 6.10 19.28 27.55
CA TYR A 441 5.61 20.36 28.40
C TYR A 441 4.29 20.94 27.88
N ILE A 442 3.44 21.38 28.81
CA ILE A 442 2.46 22.44 28.54
C ILE A 442 2.87 23.66 29.34
N ASN A 443 3.04 24.79 28.66
CA ASN A 443 3.61 26.00 29.21
C ASN A 443 4.95 25.69 29.88
N ASP A 444 5.11 25.95 31.17
CA ASP A 444 6.34 25.66 31.91
C ASP A 444 6.26 24.37 32.72
N LYS A 445 5.13 23.66 32.68
CA LYS A 445 5.00 22.37 33.36
C LYS A 445 5.53 21.25 32.48
N LYS A 446 6.53 20.52 33.00
CA LYS A 446 6.95 19.22 32.46
C LYS A 446 5.86 18.17 32.71
N LEU A 447 5.38 17.55 31.64
CA LEU A 447 4.39 16.48 31.65
C LEU A 447 5.04 15.12 31.90
N ALA A 448 6.10 14.82 31.14
CA ALA A 448 6.80 13.55 31.18
C ALA A 448 8.23 13.68 30.61
N ASN A 449 9.04 12.66 30.89
CA ASN A 449 10.24 12.32 30.13
C ASN A 449 9.99 10.95 29.49
N VAL A 450 10.12 10.86 28.17
CA VAL A 450 9.82 9.65 27.41
C VAL A 450 11.09 9.18 26.72
N LYS A 451 11.40 7.89 26.85
CA LYS A 451 12.63 7.27 26.35
C LYS A 451 12.31 5.98 25.61
N TRP A 452 12.91 5.80 24.44
CA TRP A 452 12.74 4.60 23.61
C TRP A 452 13.93 4.41 22.66
N ASN A 453 13.88 3.37 21.84
CA ASN A 453 14.93 3.00 20.88
C ASN A 453 14.37 2.84 19.47
N GLY A 454 15.28 2.98 18.52
CA GLY A 454 15.05 2.62 17.13
C GLY A 454 14.08 3.56 16.41
N GLN A 455 13.91 3.27 15.13
CA GLN A 455 13.00 4.01 14.27
C GLN A 455 11.55 3.58 14.53
N GLU A 456 11.02 3.96 15.70
CA GLU A 456 9.67 3.59 16.16
C GLU A 456 8.90 4.80 16.70
N LYS A 457 7.58 4.72 16.63
CA LYS A 457 6.68 5.71 17.22
C LYS A 457 6.44 5.44 18.71
N ILE A 458 6.33 6.51 19.48
CA ILE A 458 5.87 6.48 20.86
C ILE A 458 4.59 7.32 20.99
N LEU A 459 3.60 6.77 21.70
CA LEU A 459 2.39 7.50 22.08
C LEU A 459 2.49 7.87 23.56
N PHE A 460 2.64 9.15 23.83
CA PHE A 460 2.38 9.71 25.16
C PHE A 460 0.86 9.88 25.34
N ASP A 461 0.31 9.39 26.45
CA ASP A 461 -1.10 9.53 26.79
C ASP A 461 -1.25 9.63 28.31
N SER A 462 -1.67 10.79 28.82
CA SER A 462 -1.83 11.01 30.26
C SER A 462 -2.88 12.07 30.55
N THR A 463 -3.54 11.95 31.71
CA THR A 463 -4.55 12.89 32.19
C THR A 463 -4.03 13.70 33.36
N PHE A 464 -4.27 15.01 33.33
CA PHE A 464 -3.79 15.97 34.32
C PHE A 464 -4.94 16.80 34.88
N HIS A 465 -4.78 17.27 36.11
CA HIS A 465 -5.73 18.18 36.75
C HIS A 465 -5.35 19.65 36.45
N ILE A 466 -6.32 20.46 36.03
CA ILE A 466 -6.19 21.89 35.76
C ILE A 466 -6.38 22.63 37.11
N VAL A 467 -5.70 23.75 37.33
CA VAL A 467 -5.97 24.76 38.40
C VAL A 467 -4.95 24.90 39.54
N ASN A 468 -4.42 23.88 40.23
CA ASN A 468 -3.59 24.18 41.44
C ASN A 468 -2.13 23.69 41.54
N ASP A 469 -1.68 22.57 40.93
CA ASP A 469 -0.24 22.17 41.00
C ASP A 469 0.26 21.32 39.80
N SER A 470 -0.64 20.99 38.87
CA SER A 470 -0.34 20.09 37.75
C SER A 470 -0.22 20.88 36.44
N ILE A 471 -1.27 21.49 35.88
CA ILE A 471 -1.17 22.29 34.64
C ILE A 471 -1.98 23.58 34.76
N VAL A 472 -1.42 24.70 34.28
CA VAL A 472 -2.12 25.98 34.14
C VAL A 472 -2.43 26.21 32.67
N ILE A 473 -3.71 26.39 32.33
CA ILE A 473 -4.18 26.79 31.00
C ILE A 473 -4.59 28.26 31.07
N ALA A 474 -3.82 29.13 30.43
CA ALA A 474 -4.08 30.56 30.38
C ALA A 474 -5.22 30.88 29.39
N SER A 475 -5.90 32.01 29.62
CA SER A 475 -6.92 32.53 28.72
C SER A 475 -6.37 32.93 27.35
N GLU A 476 -5.09 33.35 27.31
CA GLU A 476 -4.37 33.71 26.10
C GLU A 476 -2.93 33.17 26.20
N GLY A 477 -2.42 32.58 25.12
CA GLY A 477 -1.02 32.15 25.03
C GLY A 477 -0.69 30.91 25.86
N ASN A 478 -1.12 29.74 25.37
CA ASN A 478 -0.61 28.45 25.82
C ASN A 478 0.39 27.90 24.82
N GLN A 479 1.25 26.98 25.25
CA GLN A 479 2.24 26.34 24.38
C GLN A 479 2.42 24.87 24.74
N PHE A 480 2.39 24.00 23.75
CA PHE A 480 2.89 22.63 23.87
C PHE A 480 4.33 22.58 23.36
N LYS A 481 5.25 22.03 24.15
CA LYS A 481 6.68 21.91 23.80
C LYS A 481 7.16 20.48 23.90
N VAL A 482 8.04 20.10 22.97
CA VAL A 482 8.82 18.87 23.04
C VAL A 482 10.27 19.24 22.80
N VAL A 483 11.15 18.84 23.71
CA VAL A 483 12.58 19.10 23.62
C VAL A 483 13.35 17.83 23.94
N THR A 484 14.42 17.58 23.20
CA THR A 484 15.43 16.59 23.60
C THR A 484 16.08 17.07 24.89
N ASP A 485 16.39 16.15 25.81
CA ASP A 485 17.12 16.49 27.03
C ASP A 485 18.63 16.27 26.93
N GLY A 486 19.08 15.75 25.77
CA GLY A 486 20.49 15.48 25.50
C GLY A 486 21.08 14.32 26.31
N GLN A 487 20.28 13.66 27.16
CA GLN A 487 20.71 12.53 27.99
C GLN A 487 20.74 11.23 27.19
N ILE A 488 21.35 11.26 26.01
CA ILE A 488 21.48 10.13 25.09
C ILE A 488 22.80 9.40 25.31
N CYS A 489 22.89 8.18 24.79
CA CYS A 489 24.10 7.36 24.87
C CYS A 489 25.32 8.11 24.30
N LEU A 490 26.48 8.03 24.96
CA LEU A 490 27.67 8.83 24.59
C LEU A 490 28.32 8.43 23.25
N ASP A 491 28.10 7.19 22.81
CA ASP A 491 28.65 6.66 21.56
C ASP A 491 27.82 7.13 20.37
N GLU A 492 26.49 7.14 20.50
CA GLU A 492 25.58 7.70 19.53
C GLU A 492 25.30 9.17 19.85
N LYS A 493 26.21 10.02 19.38
CA LYS A 493 26.19 11.44 19.68
C LYS A 493 24.97 12.18 19.16
N ASN A 494 24.08 11.58 18.37
CA ASN A 494 22.98 12.28 17.68
C ASN A 494 21.63 11.60 17.94
N ASP A 495 20.62 12.41 18.23
CA ASP A 495 19.23 11.96 18.41
C ASP A 495 18.35 12.75 17.44
N GLU A 496 17.74 12.07 16.48
CA GLU A 496 16.87 12.64 15.46
C GLU A 496 15.45 12.10 15.64
N LEU A 497 14.47 13.00 15.66
CA LEU A 497 13.07 12.69 15.94
C LEU A 497 12.12 13.49 15.03
N ARG A 498 10.87 13.03 14.93
CA ARG A 498 9.77 13.73 14.28
C ARG A 498 8.56 13.86 15.19
N ILE A 499 7.97 15.06 15.25
CA ILE A 499 6.66 15.27 15.84
C ILE A 499 5.62 14.96 14.79
N ASN A 500 4.68 14.06 15.11
CA ASN A 500 3.53 13.84 14.26
C ASN A 500 2.41 14.80 14.67
N TRP A 501 1.78 14.55 15.83
CA TRP A 501 0.64 15.33 16.31
C TRP A 501 0.62 15.39 17.84
N TYR A 502 -0.16 16.35 18.36
CA TYR A 502 -0.61 16.31 19.75
C TYR A 502 -2.10 16.65 19.84
N GLU A 503 -2.73 16.20 20.91
CA GLU A 503 -4.17 16.29 21.09
C GLU A 503 -4.51 16.59 22.55
N LEU A 504 -5.54 17.43 22.72
CA LEU A 504 -6.06 17.88 24.01
C LEU A 504 -7.52 17.46 24.12
N GLU A 505 -7.84 16.67 25.13
CA GLU A 505 -9.18 16.18 25.42
C GLU A 505 -9.62 16.67 26.80
N TYR A 506 -10.76 17.38 26.87
CA TYR A 506 -11.23 18.05 28.08
C TYR A 506 -12.76 18.13 28.12
N TRP A 507 -13.31 18.46 29.28
CA TRP A 507 -14.73 18.71 29.46
C TRP A 507 -15.08 20.14 29.08
N ARG A 508 -15.96 20.28 28.07
CA ARG A 508 -16.40 21.56 27.54
C ARG A 508 -17.86 21.79 27.89
N GLN A 509 -18.15 22.96 28.44
CA GLN A 509 -19.52 23.41 28.67
C GLN A 509 -20.25 23.69 27.35
N HIS A 510 -21.55 23.47 27.31
CA HIS A 510 -22.45 23.81 26.21
C HIS A 510 -22.77 25.32 26.15
N ARG A 511 -21.78 26.15 26.48
CA ARG A 511 -21.81 27.60 26.33
C ARG A 511 -21.43 27.94 24.90
N VAL A 512 -22.28 28.65 24.16
CA VAL A 512 -22.04 28.89 22.74
C VAL A 512 -21.47 30.29 22.49
N GLY A 513 -22.25 31.34 22.76
CA GLY A 513 -21.92 32.71 22.35
C GLY A 513 -22.07 32.95 20.84
N GLY A 514 -22.99 32.23 20.19
CA GLY A 514 -23.21 32.27 18.75
C GLY A 514 -24.41 31.41 18.32
N GLU A 515 -24.52 31.20 17.01
CA GLU A 515 -25.65 30.55 16.31
C GLU A 515 -25.30 29.14 15.78
N TYR A 516 -24.16 28.58 16.21
CA TYR A 516 -23.70 27.26 15.82
C TYR A 516 -22.96 26.58 16.98
N PHE A 517 -23.33 25.35 17.27
CA PHE A 517 -22.67 24.52 18.26
C PHE A 517 -22.74 23.03 17.87
N VAL A 518 -21.61 22.35 17.91
CA VAL A 518 -21.52 20.90 17.66
C VAL A 518 -20.95 20.21 18.88
N PHE A 519 -21.55 19.12 19.32
CA PHE A 519 -21.07 18.30 20.42
C PHE A 519 -21.49 16.84 20.29
N GLN A 520 -20.85 15.98 21.07
CA GLN A 520 -21.21 14.58 21.22
C GLN A 520 -21.77 14.33 22.62
N ASN A 521 -22.74 13.43 22.77
CA ASN A 521 -23.13 13.02 24.12
C ASN A 521 -21.94 12.38 24.87
N PRO A 522 -21.86 12.57 26.20
CA PRO A 522 -20.90 11.81 27.02
C PRO A 522 -21.03 10.29 26.80
N VAL A 523 -19.91 9.56 26.89
CA VAL A 523 -19.91 8.09 26.87
C VAL A 523 -20.41 7.56 28.22
N GLY A 524 -21.10 6.42 28.21
CA GLY A 524 -21.56 5.75 29.44
C GLY A 524 -22.88 6.29 30.03
N ILE A 525 -23.54 7.25 29.36
CA ILE A 525 -24.91 7.66 29.70
C ILE A 525 -25.92 6.99 28.75
N SER A 526 -27.09 6.59 29.27
CA SER A 526 -28.13 5.94 28.47
C SER A 526 -29.55 6.33 28.87
N GLY A 527 -30.47 6.24 27.91
CA GLY A 527 -31.87 6.60 28.06
C GLY A 527 -32.14 8.05 27.69
N GLN A 528 -33.35 8.52 28.02
CA GLN A 528 -33.75 9.89 27.73
C GLN A 528 -32.91 10.88 28.54
N ARG A 529 -32.39 11.90 27.87
CA ARG A 529 -31.60 12.99 28.46
C ARG A 529 -32.11 14.32 27.99
N THR A 530 -31.99 15.32 28.86
CA THR A 530 -32.16 16.72 28.49
C THR A 530 -30.77 17.29 28.24
N PHE A 531 -30.55 17.85 27.07
CA PHE A 531 -29.37 18.65 26.76
C PHE A 531 -29.71 20.12 26.98
N TRP A 532 -28.81 20.83 27.65
CA TRP A 532 -28.93 22.25 27.95
C TRP A 532 -27.79 22.99 27.26
N VAL A 533 -28.16 23.84 26.31
CA VAL A 533 -27.27 24.77 25.60
C VAL A 533 -27.57 26.17 26.11
N TYR A 534 -26.55 26.97 26.38
CA TYR A 534 -26.73 28.31 26.92
C TYR A 534 -25.82 29.33 26.25
N ASN A 535 -26.17 30.61 26.41
CA ASN A 535 -25.60 31.72 25.67
C ASN A 535 -25.80 31.59 24.15
N TRP A 536 -26.95 31.04 23.74
CA TRP A 536 -27.36 30.97 22.33
C TRP A 536 -27.84 32.35 21.87
N THR A 537 -27.38 32.79 20.70
CA THR A 537 -27.72 34.13 20.18
C THR A 537 -28.75 34.12 19.06
N GLY A 538 -29.04 32.95 18.48
CA GLY A 538 -30.01 32.81 17.39
C GLY A 538 -31.46 32.87 17.88
N ASP A 539 -32.36 33.29 16.99
CA ASP A 539 -33.80 33.38 17.27
C ASP A 539 -34.47 31.99 17.29
N THR A 540 -33.82 31.01 16.67
CA THR A 540 -34.29 29.63 16.55
C THR A 540 -33.16 28.64 16.83
N MET A 541 -33.51 27.35 16.93
CA MET A 541 -32.52 26.28 16.91
C MET A 541 -33.12 25.03 16.27
N TYR A 542 -32.37 24.46 15.34
CA TYR A 542 -32.52 23.09 14.86
C TYR A 542 -31.34 22.26 15.34
N VAL A 543 -31.58 21.00 15.67
CA VAL A 543 -30.48 20.07 15.97
C VAL A 543 -30.50 18.95 14.94
N TYR A 544 -29.47 18.89 14.10
CA TYR A 544 -29.33 17.85 13.07
C TYR A 544 -28.56 16.66 13.64
N LEU A 545 -29.08 15.45 13.41
CA LEU A 545 -28.52 14.17 13.82
C LEU A 545 -28.36 13.29 12.57
N PRO A 546 -27.28 13.48 11.78
CA PRO A 546 -27.14 12.89 10.45
C PRO A 546 -27.18 11.36 10.48
N ASP A 547 -26.56 10.71 11.46
CA ASP A 547 -26.49 9.24 11.57
C ASP A 547 -27.86 8.58 11.81
N ARG A 548 -28.85 9.35 12.28
CA ARG A 548 -30.23 8.89 12.47
C ARG A 548 -31.20 9.39 11.40
N ALA A 549 -30.74 10.23 10.48
CA ALA A 549 -31.62 11.00 9.60
C ALA A 549 -32.74 11.73 10.38
N GLU A 550 -32.44 12.21 11.59
CA GLU A 550 -33.39 12.92 12.46
C GLU A 550 -32.99 14.39 12.62
N ARG A 551 -33.98 15.27 12.74
CA ARG A 551 -33.79 16.66 13.12
C ARG A 551 -34.70 16.99 14.29
N ILE A 552 -34.13 17.46 15.38
CA ILE A 552 -34.92 17.96 16.50
C ILE A 552 -35.39 19.37 16.18
N ILE A 553 -36.71 19.55 16.18
CA ILE A 553 -37.40 20.82 15.99
C ILE A 553 -38.03 21.28 17.30
N LYS A 554 -38.31 22.58 17.41
CA LYS A 554 -38.94 23.20 18.58
C LYS A 554 -38.23 22.87 19.91
N PRO A 555 -36.89 23.02 20.00
CA PRO A 555 -36.26 22.98 21.31
C PRO A 555 -36.86 24.07 22.20
N TRP A 556 -36.85 23.84 23.50
CA TRP A 556 -37.41 24.77 24.46
C TRP A 556 -36.49 25.98 24.64
N MET A 557 -36.79 27.04 23.88
CA MET A 557 -36.14 28.35 23.99
C MET A 557 -36.70 29.08 25.22
N LEU A 558 -35.90 29.24 26.28
CA LEU A 558 -36.36 29.88 27.53
C LEU A 558 -36.45 31.41 27.43
N LYS A 559 -35.91 32.02 26.37
CA LYS A 559 -35.91 33.48 26.12
C LYS A 559 -35.47 34.31 27.35
N ASN A 560 -34.55 33.79 28.14
CA ASN A 560 -33.94 34.50 29.26
C ASN A 560 -32.72 35.31 28.79
N ALA A 561 -32.16 36.15 29.67
CA ALA A 561 -30.99 36.97 29.35
C ALA A 561 -29.76 36.14 28.95
N GLN A 562 -29.73 34.85 29.31
CA GLN A 562 -28.67 33.90 29.01
C GLN A 562 -28.89 33.13 27.70
N GLY A 563 -30.01 33.30 26.99
CA GLY A 563 -30.29 32.56 25.75
C GLY A 563 -30.29 31.04 25.96
N ASP A 564 -30.93 30.54 27.02
CA ASP A 564 -30.97 29.11 27.32
C ASP A 564 -31.91 28.36 26.35
N VAL A 565 -31.42 27.21 25.88
CA VAL A 565 -32.13 26.29 25.01
C VAL A 565 -32.02 24.87 25.57
N LEU A 566 -33.16 24.19 25.72
CA LEU A 566 -33.18 22.79 26.16
C LEU A 566 -33.85 21.91 25.13
N PHE A 567 -33.31 20.72 24.90
CA PHE A 567 -33.97 19.70 24.10
C PHE A 567 -33.79 18.31 24.70
N GLN A 568 -34.71 17.41 24.37
CA GLN A 568 -34.64 16.02 24.82
C GLN A 568 -34.30 15.08 23.68
N ASP A 569 -33.49 14.08 24.02
CA ASP A 569 -33.16 13.01 23.10
C ASP A 569 -32.76 11.73 23.87
N SER A 570 -32.80 10.58 23.19
CA SER A 570 -32.45 9.28 23.77
C SER A 570 -31.07 8.84 23.32
N VAL A 571 -30.17 8.63 24.28
CA VAL A 571 -28.80 8.17 24.04
C VAL A 571 -28.62 6.71 24.44
N ARG A 572 -27.69 6.02 23.79
CA ARG A 572 -27.28 4.66 24.16
C ARG A 572 -25.95 4.70 24.91
N SER A 573 -25.76 3.80 25.87
CA SER A 573 -24.56 3.77 26.71
C SER A 573 -23.28 3.39 25.96
N ASP A 574 -23.43 2.68 24.84
CA ASP A 574 -22.36 2.07 24.04
C ASP A 574 -21.94 2.90 22.82
N GLY A 575 -22.48 4.12 22.66
CA GLY A 575 -22.18 4.95 21.50
C GLY A 575 -22.26 6.46 21.76
N THR A 576 -21.69 7.21 20.83
CA THR A 576 -21.80 8.67 20.75
C THR A 576 -22.64 9.06 19.55
N ILE A 577 -23.36 10.17 19.68
CA ILE A 577 -24.18 10.78 18.65
C ILE A 577 -23.71 12.21 18.49
N ASP A 578 -23.48 12.64 17.25
CA ASP A 578 -23.17 14.02 16.94
C ASP A 578 -24.45 14.87 16.86
N TYR A 579 -24.45 15.98 17.60
CA TYR A 579 -25.52 16.97 17.62
C TYR A 579 -25.02 18.25 16.98
N PHE A 580 -25.60 18.65 15.84
CA PHE A 580 -25.32 19.91 15.17
C PHE A 580 -26.45 20.91 15.47
N CYS A 581 -26.27 21.72 16.50
CA CYS A 581 -27.20 22.79 16.89
C CYS A 581 -26.93 24.04 16.05
N VAL A 582 -27.90 24.46 15.24
CA VAL A 582 -27.75 25.59 14.31
C VAL A 582 -29.00 26.47 14.33
N ASP A 583 -28.84 27.77 14.13
CA ASP A 583 -29.99 28.65 13.85
C ASP A 583 -30.56 28.34 12.45
N ALA A 584 -31.82 28.70 12.20
CA ALA A 584 -32.49 28.52 10.92
C ALA A 584 -31.73 29.11 9.72
N ASP A 585 -31.05 30.24 9.91
CA ASP A 585 -30.31 30.91 8.83
C ASP A 585 -28.84 30.48 8.72
N TYR A 586 -28.37 29.60 9.61
CA TYR A 586 -26.99 29.11 9.61
C TYR A 586 -26.74 28.06 8.53
N GLY A 587 -25.60 28.21 7.86
CA GLY A 587 -25.01 27.18 7.01
C GLY A 587 -23.86 27.76 6.20
N ILE A 588 -22.74 27.03 6.12
CA ILE A 588 -21.57 27.48 5.36
C ILE A 588 -21.67 27.07 3.88
N SER A 589 -21.01 27.81 3.00
CA SER A 589 -20.88 27.45 1.59
C SER A 589 -19.93 26.27 1.40
N VAL A 590 -20.15 25.51 0.33
CA VAL A 590 -19.24 24.47 -0.16
C VAL A 590 -18.02 25.09 -0.84
N ASP A 591 -16.92 24.35 -0.98
CA ASP A 591 -15.69 24.88 -1.59
C ASP A 591 -15.85 25.10 -3.10
N SER A 592 -16.45 24.13 -3.80
CA SER A 592 -16.81 24.25 -5.22
C SER A 592 -17.82 23.18 -5.65
N ILE A 593 -18.46 23.40 -6.80
CA ILE A 593 -19.37 22.44 -7.42
C ILE A 593 -18.93 22.22 -8.87
N ARG A 594 -18.88 20.96 -9.33
CA ARG A 594 -18.52 20.61 -10.70
C ARG A 594 -19.49 19.58 -11.26
N ILE A 595 -19.96 19.78 -12.49
CA ILE A 595 -20.74 18.75 -13.18
C ILE A 595 -19.87 17.54 -13.50
N ASP A 596 -20.43 16.36 -13.30
CA ASP A 596 -19.79 15.10 -13.66
C ASP A 596 -19.89 14.81 -15.15
N THR A 597 -18.96 14.02 -15.67
CA THR A 597 -19.08 13.40 -16.99
C THR A 597 -19.41 11.92 -16.80
N PRO A 598 -20.62 11.47 -17.15
CA PRO A 598 -21.03 10.11 -16.89
C PRO A 598 -20.09 9.06 -17.50
N SER A 599 -19.71 8.06 -16.71
CA SER A 599 -18.88 6.94 -17.14
C SER A 599 -19.63 5.61 -17.05
N LYS A 600 -19.24 4.64 -17.87
CA LYS A 600 -19.88 3.30 -17.93
C LYS A 600 -18.85 2.20 -17.70
N ILE A 601 -17.89 2.44 -16.81
CA ILE A 601 -16.75 1.53 -16.66
C ILE A 601 -17.13 0.23 -15.94
N ARG A 602 -18.22 0.23 -15.16
CA ARG A 602 -18.82 -0.95 -14.53
C ARG A 602 -19.74 -1.80 -15.43
N THR A 603 -19.88 -1.57 -16.73
CA THR A 603 -20.72 -2.48 -17.54
C THR A 603 -20.05 -3.85 -17.73
N VAL A 604 -20.80 -4.93 -17.52
CA VAL A 604 -20.38 -6.32 -17.78
C VAL A 604 -20.27 -6.66 -19.28
N GLU A 605 -20.69 -5.72 -20.15
CA GLU A 605 -20.53 -5.85 -21.60
C GLU A 605 -19.12 -5.51 -22.08
N ASN A 606 -18.30 -4.87 -21.24
CA ASN A 606 -16.93 -4.53 -21.55
C ASN A 606 -16.07 -5.78 -21.77
N GLU A 607 -15.02 -5.64 -22.56
CA GLU A 607 -14.05 -6.69 -22.84
C GLU A 607 -12.63 -6.11 -23.00
N ALA A 608 -11.61 -6.84 -22.56
CA ALA A 608 -10.22 -6.43 -22.71
C ALA A 608 -9.25 -7.62 -22.54
N ASP A 609 -8.20 -7.64 -23.36
CA ASP A 609 -6.95 -8.36 -23.10
C ASP A 609 -5.89 -7.40 -22.54
N TYR A 610 -6.00 -6.11 -22.88
CA TYR A 610 -5.09 -5.04 -22.50
C TYR A 610 -5.88 -3.82 -22.00
N ILE A 611 -5.65 -3.42 -20.76
CA ILE A 611 -6.23 -2.23 -20.15
C ILE A 611 -5.22 -1.08 -20.17
N ILE A 612 -5.62 0.09 -20.64
CA ILE A 612 -4.84 1.32 -20.57
C ILE A 612 -5.55 2.28 -19.62
N ILE A 613 -4.90 2.62 -18.50
CA ILE A 613 -5.41 3.59 -17.53
C ILE A 613 -4.62 4.88 -17.72
N TYR A 614 -5.28 5.99 -18.01
CA TYR A 614 -4.61 7.25 -18.35
C TYR A 614 -5.18 8.43 -17.59
N HIS A 615 -4.33 9.40 -17.27
CA HIS A 615 -4.79 10.72 -16.83
C HIS A 615 -5.27 11.52 -18.06
N PRO A 616 -6.39 12.29 -18.00
CA PRO A 616 -6.98 12.99 -19.16
C PRO A 616 -5.98 13.82 -19.98
N LYS A 617 -4.99 14.41 -19.32
CA LYS A 617 -3.88 15.15 -19.96
C LYS A 617 -3.16 14.35 -21.05
N PHE A 618 -3.09 13.03 -20.92
CA PHE A 618 -2.36 12.13 -21.81
C PHE A 618 -3.26 11.27 -22.69
N LYS A 619 -4.53 11.65 -22.86
CA LYS A 619 -5.48 10.90 -23.69
C LYS A 619 -4.95 10.60 -25.09
N SER A 620 -4.27 11.56 -25.73
CA SER A 620 -3.69 11.36 -27.07
C SER A 620 -2.66 10.23 -27.12
N ILE A 621 -1.87 10.05 -26.05
CA ILE A 621 -0.88 8.97 -25.92
C ILE A 621 -1.59 7.63 -25.68
N ALA A 622 -2.62 7.63 -24.84
CA ALA A 622 -3.46 6.45 -24.59
C ALA A 622 -4.15 5.97 -25.88
N ASP A 623 -4.74 6.89 -26.65
CA ASP A 623 -5.39 6.57 -27.93
C ASP A 623 -4.39 6.00 -28.94
N ARG A 624 -3.17 6.56 -29.00
CA ARG A 624 -2.08 6.08 -29.87
C ARG A 624 -1.64 4.67 -29.49
N LEU A 625 -1.39 4.40 -28.20
CA LEU A 625 -1.05 3.06 -27.72
C LEU A 625 -2.18 2.05 -27.97
N ALA A 626 -3.43 2.46 -27.72
CA ALA A 626 -4.58 1.61 -27.95
C ALA A 626 -4.72 1.22 -29.42
N ASN A 627 -4.58 2.18 -30.33
CA ASN A 627 -4.61 1.91 -31.77
C ASN A 627 -3.48 0.98 -32.21
N PHE A 628 -2.26 1.19 -31.70
CA PHE A 628 -1.13 0.31 -31.99
C PHE A 628 -1.38 -1.14 -31.54
N ARG A 629 -1.87 -1.36 -30.32
CA ARG A 629 -2.14 -2.71 -29.78
C ARG A 629 -3.33 -3.42 -30.42
N ARG A 630 -4.32 -2.67 -30.94
CA ARG A 630 -5.44 -3.22 -31.72
C ARG A 630 -5.05 -3.62 -33.15
N THR A 631 -3.95 -3.08 -33.68
CA THR A 631 -3.58 -3.26 -35.09
C THR A 631 -2.27 -4.04 -35.29
N THR A 632 -1.43 -4.11 -34.25
CA THR A 632 -0.13 -4.77 -34.30
C THR A 632 -0.11 -5.94 -33.30
N PRO A 633 -0.02 -7.20 -33.78
CA PRO A 633 0.04 -8.36 -32.91
C PRO A 633 1.37 -8.40 -32.12
N ILE A 634 1.37 -9.03 -30.94
CA ILE A 634 2.58 -9.12 -30.08
C ILE A 634 3.63 -10.03 -30.73
N THR A 635 3.18 -11.18 -31.23
CA THR A 635 3.96 -12.13 -32.02
C THR A 635 3.29 -12.33 -33.39
N PRO A 636 4.02 -12.79 -34.42
CA PRO A 636 3.43 -13.09 -35.73
C PRO A 636 2.24 -14.06 -35.69
N GLU A 637 2.15 -14.88 -34.63
CA GLU A 637 1.15 -15.93 -34.43
C GLU A 637 -0.03 -15.47 -33.54
N SER A 638 0.11 -14.35 -32.83
CA SER A 638 -0.91 -13.82 -31.93
C SER A 638 -1.99 -13.02 -32.67
N ALA A 639 -3.23 -13.11 -32.20
CA ALA A 639 -4.29 -12.20 -32.63
C ALA A 639 -4.06 -10.77 -32.08
N PRO A 640 -4.57 -9.72 -32.75
CA PRO A 640 -4.59 -8.39 -32.17
C PRO A 640 -5.39 -8.35 -30.86
N LEU A 641 -5.00 -7.46 -29.95
CA LEU A 641 -5.56 -7.43 -28.60
C LEU A 641 -6.88 -6.63 -28.56
N ARG A 642 -7.82 -7.08 -27.72
CA ARG A 642 -8.96 -6.26 -27.28
C ARG A 642 -8.45 -5.24 -26.28
N VAL A 643 -8.54 -3.95 -26.61
CA VAL A 643 -8.01 -2.88 -25.77
C VAL A 643 -9.14 -2.06 -25.16
N TYR A 644 -9.10 -1.89 -23.85
CA TYR A 644 -9.99 -0.98 -23.12
C TYR A 644 -9.17 0.18 -22.54
N SER A 645 -9.56 1.42 -22.85
CA SER A 645 -8.89 2.62 -22.35
C SER A 645 -9.78 3.32 -21.32
N ALA A 646 -9.32 3.39 -20.07
CA ALA A 646 -10.03 3.99 -18.95
C ALA A 646 -9.37 5.31 -18.53
N ASN A 647 -10.16 6.37 -18.42
CA ASN A 647 -9.73 7.61 -17.78
C ASN A 647 -9.69 7.40 -16.27
N VAL A 648 -8.56 7.72 -15.64
CA VAL A 648 -8.37 7.48 -14.20
C VAL A 648 -9.37 8.26 -13.33
N LEU A 649 -9.87 9.41 -13.78
CA LEU A 649 -10.86 10.18 -13.01
C LEU A 649 -12.22 9.47 -12.96
N GLU A 650 -12.62 8.80 -14.03
CA GLU A 650 -13.85 7.99 -14.09
C GLU A 650 -13.73 6.77 -13.19
N ILE A 651 -12.53 6.20 -13.06
CA ILE A 651 -12.24 5.15 -12.08
C ILE A 651 -12.48 5.67 -10.66
N TYR A 652 -11.98 6.85 -10.31
CA TYR A 652 -12.22 7.40 -8.99
C TYR A 652 -13.71 7.64 -8.74
N ASP A 653 -14.44 8.14 -9.72
CA ASP A 653 -15.86 8.41 -9.61
C ASP A 653 -16.67 7.16 -9.25
N GLU A 654 -16.45 6.07 -9.98
CA GLU A 654 -17.21 4.84 -9.78
C GLU A 654 -16.66 3.92 -8.67
N PHE A 655 -15.37 4.02 -8.30
CA PHE A 655 -14.70 3.09 -7.35
C PHE A 655 -14.23 3.72 -6.03
N SER A 656 -14.24 5.05 -5.87
CA SER A 656 -13.88 5.74 -4.63
C SER A 656 -14.70 7.00 -4.37
N ALA A 657 -15.90 7.10 -4.96
CA ALA A 657 -16.78 8.27 -4.87
C ALA A 657 -16.07 9.58 -5.27
N GLY A 658 -15.20 9.51 -6.29
CA GLY A 658 -14.46 10.62 -6.86
C GLY A 658 -13.12 10.93 -6.19
N LEU A 659 -12.80 10.30 -5.05
CA LEU A 659 -11.55 10.55 -4.33
C LEU A 659 -10.37 9.88 -5.05
N MET A 660 -9.26 10.58 -5.23
CA MET A 660 -8.04 9.95 -5.74
C MET A 660 -7.56 8.89 -4.76
N ASP A 661 -7.54 7.63 -5.17
CA ASP A 661 -7.13 6.51 -4.33
C ASP A 661 -6.56 5.39 -5.23
N PRO A 662 -5.31 4.92 -5.03
CA PRO A 662 -4.78 3.79 -5.78
C PRO A 662 -5.60 2.50 -5.59
N MET A 663 -6.33 2.34 -4.47
CA MET A 663 -7.23 1.21 -4.25
C MET A 663 -8.45 1.24 -5.16
N ALA A 664 -8.88 2.41 -5.65
CA ALA A 664 -9.91 2.53 -6.68
C ALA A 664 -9.43 1.92 -8.01
N ILE A 665 -8.16 2.17 -8.36
CA ILE A 665 -7.50 1.62 -9.55
C ILE A 665 -7.40 0.10 -9.43
N LYS A 666 -6.93 -0.41 -8.28
CA LYS A 666 -6.91 -1.85 -8.00
C LYS A 666 -8.30 -2.48 -8.09
N SER A 667 -9.32 -1.82 -7.52
CA SER A 667 -10.70 -2.30 -7.54
C SER A 667 -11.29 -2.35 -8.95
N PHE A 668 -10.97 -1.36 -9.80
CA PHE A 668 -11.33 -1.39 -11.22
C PHE A 668 -10.63 -2.52 -11.98
N ILE A 669 -9.32 -2.72 -11.77
CA ILE A 669 -8.57 -3.80 -12.41
C ILE A 669 -9.15 -5.16 -11.99
N LYS A 670 -9.45 -5.34 -10.70
CA LYS A 670 -10.11 -6.54 -10.17
C LYS A 670 -11.49 -6.73 -10.82
N TYR A 671 -12.30 -5.68 -10.86
CA TYR A 671 -13.61 -5.72 -11.50
C TYR A 671 -13.51 -6.15 -12.97
N ALA A 672 -12.56 -5.58 -13.73
CA ALA A 672 -12.33 -5.95 -15.11
C ALA A 672 -11.85 -7.40 -15.25
N PHE A 673 -10.98 -7.87 -14.34
CA PHE A 673 -10.51 -9.25 -14.32
C PHE A 673 -11.64 -10.28 -14.09
N GLU A 674 -12.58 -9.96 -13.20
CA GLU A 674 -13.66 -10.87 -12.78
C GLU A 674 -14.92 -10.75 -13.65
N SER A 675 -15.24 -9.56 -14.15
CA SER A 675 -16.56 -9.24 -14.70
C SER A 675 -16.58 -8.90 -16.20
N PHE A 676 -15.44 -8.54 -16.81
CA PHE A 676 -15.42 -8.31 -18.26
C PHE A 676 -15.60 -9.63 -19.02
N ARG A 677 -16.10 -9.53 -20.26
CA ARG A 677 -16.25 -10.70 -21.13
C ARG A 677 -14.91 -11.38 -21.37
N ARG A 678 -14.89 -12.68 -21.08
CA ARG A 678 -13.73 -13.56 -21.24
C ARG A 678 -13.12 -13.53 -22.66
N PRO A 679 -11.82 -13.81 -22.82
CA PRO A 679 -10.82 -14.10 -21.76
C PRO A 679 -10.55 -12.92 -20.83
N ALA A 680 -9.97 -13.19 -19.65
CA ALA A 680 -9.64 -12.14 -18.68
C ALA A 680 -8.47 -11.28 -19.20
N PRO A 681 -8.41 -9.99 -18.82
CA PRO A 681 -7.27 -9.14 -19.14
C PRO A 681 -5.93 -9.74 -18.68
N VAL A 682 -4.88 -9.43 -19.43
CA VAL A 682 -3.51 -9.91 -19.19
C VAL A 682 -2.56 -8.75 -18.93
N PHE A 683 -2.79 -7.61 -19.58
CA PHE A 683 -1.90 -6.45 -19.50
C PHE A 683 -2.62 -5.23 -18.94
N VAL A 684 -1.93 -4.45 -18.11
CA VAL A 684 -2.34 -3.13 -17.64
C VAL A 684 -1.22 -2.13 -17.89
N THR A 685 -1.54 -0.98 -18.46
CA THR A 685 -0.58 0.12 -18.61
C THR A 685 -1.13 1.40 -18.04
N LEU A 686 -0.36 2.01 -17.14
CA LEU A 686 -0.63 3.33 -16.58
C LEU A 686 0.06 4.40 -17.44
N ILE A 687 -0.64 5.48 -17.78
CA ILE A 687 -0.08 6.61 -18.55
C ILE A 687 -0.21 7.90 -17.75
N GLY A 688 0.91 8.30 -17.16
CA GLY A 688 1.05 9.44 -16.27
C GLY A 688 2.04 9.15 -15.15
N ASP A 689 2.83 10.15 -14.78
CA ASP A 689 3.79 10.04 -13.69
C ASP A 689 3.11 10.02 -12.30
N MET A 690 3.89 9.72 -11.26
CA MET A 690 3.46 9.73 -9.87
C MET A 690 4.44 10.49 -8.98
N SER A 691 3.94 11.01 -7.86
CA SER A 691 4.74 11.62 -6.79
C SER A 691 4.42 10.91 -5.47
N PHE A 692 5.42 10.77 -4.59
CA PHE A 692 5.18 10.31 -3.20
C PHE A 692 4.37 11.34 -2.41
N ASP A 693 4.45 12.62 -2.81
CA ASP A 693 3.60 13.69 -2.30
C ASP A 693 2.37 13.85 -3.18
N TYR A 694 1.42 12.93 -2.97
CA TYR A 694 0.17 12.86 -3.72
C TYR A 694 -0.65 14.15 -3.65
N ARG A 695 -0.54 14.88 -2.53
CA ARG A 695 -1.28 16.12 -2.27
C ARG A 695 -0.53 17.36 -2.75
N LYS A 696 0.73 17.24 -3.19
CA LYS A 696 1.60 18.36 -3.56
C LYS A 696 1.65 19.40 -2.44
N ILE A 697 2.03 18.95 -1.25
CA ILE A 697 2.20 19.78 -0.06
C ILE A 697 3.57 20.47 -0.08
N LEU A 698 4.61 19.76 -0.51
CA LEU A 698 5.96 20.30 -0.59
C LEU A 698 6.11 21.24 -1.79
N PRO A 699 6.84 22.37 -1.66
CA PRO A 699 6.96 23.36 -2.74
C PRO A 699 7.53 22.80 -4.05
N ASP A 700 8.48 21.87 -3.95
CA ASP A 700 9.18 21.27 -5.09
C ASP A 700 8.56 19.92 -5.52
N SER A 701 7.37 19.57 -5.03
CA SER A 701 6.73 18.32 -5.41
C SER A 701 6.32 18.31 -6.88
N ARG A 702 6.63 17.20 -7.54
CA ARG A 702 6.13 16.87 -8.88
C ARG A 702 4.63 16.62 -8.84
N GLU A 703 3.99 16.71 -10.00
CA GLU A 703 2.57 16.44 -10.12
C GLU A 703 2.30 14.94 -9.98
N ASN A 704 1.26 14.56 -9.24
CA ASN A 704 0.81 13.18 -9.16
C ASN A 704 -0.37 12.96 -10.12
N TYR A 705 -0.12 12.33 -11.28
CA TYR A 705 -1.18 12.07 -12.26
C TYR A 705 -1.93 10.76 -11.97
N ILE A 706 -1.21 9.69 -11.63
CA ILE A 706 -1.79 8.38 -11.29
C ILE A 706 -1.00 7.78 -10.12
N PRO A 707 -1.55 7.71 -8.90
CA PRO A 707 -0.85 7.18 -7.73
C PRO A 707 -0.57 5.67 -7.84
N SER A 708 0.47 5.21 -7.16
CA SER A 708 0.74 3.79 -6.89
C SER A 708 0.39 3.46 -5.44
N VAL A 709 0.25 2.17 -5.11
CA VAL A 709 0.05 1.72 -3.74
C VAL A 709 1.35 1.89 -2.94
N PRO A 710 1.35 2.54 -1.76
CA PRO A 710 2.50 2.56 -0.88
C PRO A 710 2.73 1.18 -0.25
N PHE A 711 3.95 0.67 -0.34
CA PHE A 711 4.38 -0.61 0.21
C PHE A 711 5.58 -0.40 1.14
N HIS A 712 5.50 -0.89 2.37
CA HIS A 712 6.60 -0.79 3.32
C HIS A 712 7.64 -1.89 3.01
N SER A 713 8.71 -1.51 2.31
CA SER A 713 9.83 -2.39 1.97
C SER A 713 10.90 -2.39 3.05
N ILE A 714 11.63 -3.51 3.15
CA ILE A 714 12.73 -3.69 4.10
C ILE A 714 13.83 -2.66 3.81
N GLN A 715 14.29 -1.93 4.83
CA GLN A 715 15.42 -0.99 4.84
C GLN A 715 15.29 0.27 3.96
N TYR A 716 14.53 0.23 2.87
CA TYR A 716 14.19 1.42 2.08
C TYR A 716 12.96 2.15 2.64
N GLY A 717 12.05 1.41 3.28
CA GLY A 717 10.82 1.94 3.87
C GLY A 717 9.69 2.00 2.86
N VAL A 718 8.81 2.99 3.00
CA VAL A 718 7.69 3.11 2.07
C VAL A 718 8.19 3.41 0.64
N ALA A 719 7.85 2.48 -0.26
CA ALA A 719 8.11 2.50 -1.69
C ALA A 719 6.79 2.47 -2.46
N ALA A 720 6.78 2.96 -3.69
CA ALA A 720 5.64 2.82 -4.58
C ALA A 720 5.63 1.42 -5.21
N SER A 721 4.45 0.80 -5.28
CA SER A 721 4.27 -0.50 -5.93
C SER A 721 3.07 -0.49 -6.88
N ASP A 722 3.35 -0.47 -8.19
CA ASP A 722 2.33 -0.73 -9.20
C ASP A 722 1.94 -2.22 -9.22
N ASN A 723 2.85 -3.14 -8.89
CA ASN A 723 2.55 -4.58 -8.80
C ASN A 723 1.36 -4.89 -7.88
N LEU A 724 1.20 -4.14 -6.78
CA LEU A 724 0.06 -4.31 -5.87
C LEU A 724 -1.28 -3.92 -6.49
N LEU A 725 -1.31 -3.10 -7.55
CA LEU A 725 -2.53 -2.74 -8.28
C LEU A 725 -3.09 -3.93 -9.09
N VAL A 726 -2.22 -4.88 -9.46
CA VAL A 726 -2.56 -6.05 -10.29
C VAL A 726 -2.51 -7.37 -9.53
N ALA A 727 -2.17 -7.36 -8.24
CA ALA A 727 -2.39 -8.48 -7.32
C ALA A 727 -3.85 -8.47 -6.85
N VAL A 728 -4.76 -8.99 -7.68
CA VAL A 728 -6.23 -8.90 -7.54
C VAL A 728 -6.89 -10.21 -7.14
N THR A 729 -6.14 -11.32 -7.13
CA THR A 729 -6.56 -12.63 -6.64
C THR A 729 -5.77 -13.00 -5.39
N GLY A 730 -6.39 -13.81 -4.51
CA GLY A 730 -5.79 -14.16 -3.23
C GLY A 730 -5.66 -13.00 -2.23
N GLU A 731 -4.92 -13.25 -1.15
CA GLU A 731 -4.54 -12.27 -0.13
C GLU A 731 -3.02 -12.09 -0.10
N ASP A 732 -2.38 -12.10 -1.27
CA ASP A 732 -0.93 -12.04 -1.42
C ASP A 732 -0.50 -10.89 -2.34
N VAL A 733 0.81 -10.78 -2.60
CA VAL A 733 1.44 -9.68 -3.35
C VAL A 733 1.79 -10.07 -4.79
N THR A 734 1.39 -11.26 -5.24
CA THR A 734 1.71 -11.79 -6.57
C THR A 734 0.89 -11.08 -7.65
N PRO A 735 1.52 -10.48 -8.67
CA PRO A 735 0.78 -9.91 -9.78
C PRO A 735 0.02 -10.97 -10.59
N ASP A 736 -1.29 -10.76 -10.79
CA ASP A 736 -2.13 -11.62 -11.65
C ASP A 736 -2.19 -11.14 -13.11
N LEU A 737 -1.76 -9.89 -13.32
CA LEU A 737 -1.65 -9.25 -14.63
C LEU A 737 -0.27 -8.62 -14.75
N ALA A 738 0.24 -8.56 -15.98
CA ALA A 738 1.45 -7.81 -16.26
C ALA A 738 1.15 -6.30 -16.25
N ILE A 739 1.83 -5.55 -15.38
CA ILE A 739 1.68 -4.10 -15.29
C ILE A 739 2.88 -3.36 -15.86
N SER A 740 2.62 -2.22 -16.50
CA SER A 740 3.64 -1.26 -16.89
C SER A 740 3.18 0.17 -16.67
N ARG A 741 4.13 1.12 -16.66
CA ARG A 741 3.84 2.54 -16.58
C ARG A 741 4.64 3.30 -17.64
N ILE A 742 3.94 4.12 -18.42
CA ILE A 742 4.52 5.19 -19.22
C ILE A 742 4.52 6.44 -18.33
N SER A 743 5.60 6.62 -17.56
CA SER A 743 5.80 7.80 -16.70
C SER A 743 6.16 9.00 -17.57
N ILE A 744 5.20 9.92 -17.69
CA ILE A 744 5.35 11.15 -18.45
C ILE A 744 4.64 12.29 -17.71
N GLU A 745 5.19 13.49 -17.83
CA GLU A 745 4.56 14.72 -17.36
C GLU A 745 4.02 15.56 -18.52
N THR A 746 4.50 15.32 -19.73
CA THR A 746 4.11 16.04 -20.94
C THR A 746 3.68 15.10 -22.07
N VAL A 747 2.89 15.61 -23.02
CA VAL A 747 2.45 14.83 -24.19
C VAL A 747 3.65 14.57 -25.11
N GLU A 748 4.60 15.49 -25.15
CA GLU A 748 5.83 15.43 -25.94
C GLU A 748 6.72 14.25 -25.51
N GLU A 749 6.94 14.06 -24.20
CA GLU A 749 7.63 12.88 -23.66
C GLU A 749 6.92 11.58 -24.07
N GLY A 750 5.58 11.57 -23.98
CA GLY A 750 4.77 10.44 -24.42
C GLY A 750 4.96 10.12 -25.90
N ASN A 751 5.04 11.14 -26.75
CA ASN A 751 5.28 10.95 -28.19
C ASN A 751 6.66 10.35 -28.49
N VAL A 752 7.70 10.70 -27.71
CA VAL A 752 9.04 10.10 -27.83
C VAL A 752 8.99 8.62 -27.44
N ILE A 753 8.33 8.29 -26.34
CA ILE A 753 8.17 6.88 -25.90
C ILE A 753 7.38 6.08 -26.93
N MET A 754 6.24 6.58 -27.38
CA MET A 754 5.40 5.88 -28.37
C MET A 754 6.12 5.64 -29.68
N SER A 755 6.94 6.59 -30.13
CA SER A 755 7.76 6.41 -31.33
C SER A 755 8.78 5.28 -31.16
N LYS A 756 9.34 5.07 -29.97
CA LYS A 756 10.19 3.90 -29.71
C LYS A 756 9.40 2.61 -29.71
N VAL A 757 8.24 2.58 -29.05
CA VAL A 757 7.35 1.40 -28.96
C VAL A 757 6.90 0.94 -30.34
N GLU A 758 6.49 1.87 -31.21
CA GLU A 758 6.01 1.56 -32.56
C GLU A 758 7.13 1.11 -33.51
N ASN A 759 8.34 1.66 -33.35
CA ASN A 759 9.47 1.34 -34.23
C ASN A 759 10.23 0.07 -33.82
N TYR A 760 10.14 -0.37 -32.55
CA TYR A 760 10.91 -1.51 -32.04
C TYR A 760 10.59 -2.86 -32.74
N PRO A 761 9.31 -3.19 -33.05
CA PRO A 761 8.99 -4.39 -33.85
C PRO A 761 9.54 -4.37 -35.29
N GLY A 762 10.18 -3.27 -35.73
CA GLY A 762 10.80 -3.14 -37.04
C GLY A 762 11.89 -4.18 -37.35
N ASP A 763 12.38 -4.17 -38.58
CA ASP A 763 13.39 -5.09 -39.18
C ASP A 763 14.21 -5.97 -38.21
N ASN A 764 13.90 -7.27 -38.16
CA ASN A 764 14.62 -8.25 -37.33
C ASN A 764 16.03 -8.58 -37.84
N SER A 765 16.43 -8.12 -39.03
CA SER A 765 17.78 -8.33 -39.57
C SER A 765 18.86 -7.41 -38.97
N LYS A 766 18.49 -6.53 -38.03
CA LYS A 766 19.43 -5.60 -37.43
C LYS A 766 20.32 -6.29 -36.40
N ASN A 767 21.64 -6.27 -36.62
CA ASN A 767 22.65 -6.87 -35.73
C ASN A 767 22.55 -6.43 -34.25
N TRP A 768 22.04 -5.23 -33.96
CA TRP A 768 21.88 -4.77 -32.57
C TRP A 768 20.83 -5.59 -31.80
N LYS A 769 19.90 -6.29 -32.49
CA LYS A 769 18.90 -7.19 -31.89
C LYS A 769 19.50 -8.48 -31.33
N GLU A 770 20.74 -8.81 -31.71
CA GLU A 770 21.47 -9.99 -31.23
C GLU A 770 22.55 -9.61 -30.18
N SER A 771 22.64 -8.33 -29.81
CA SER A 771 23.69 -7.80 -28.94
C SER A 771 23.16 -7.39 -27.58
N VAL A 772 23.71 -7.96 -26.50
CA VAL A 772 23.38 -7.68 -25.10
C VAL A 772 24.53 -6.92 -24.44
N LEU A 773 24.22 -5.90 -23.65
CA LEU A 773 25.17 -5.19 -22.80
C LEU A 773 25.00 -5.64 -21.35
N LEU A 774 26.08 -6.13 -20.74
CA LEU A 774 26.19 -6.44 -19.33
C LEU A 774 27.10 -5.42 -18.65
N MET A 775 26.67 -4.90 -17.51
CA MET A 775 27.37 -3.88 -16.74
C MET A 775 27.42 -4.32 -15.29
N ALA A 776 28.61 -4.41 -14.73
CA ALA A 776 28.83 -4.86 -13.35
C ALA A 776 29.71 -3.86 -12.60
N SER A 777 29.29 -3.50 -11.39
CA SER A 777 30.00 -2.50 -10.59
C SER A 777 29.63 -2.59 -9.11
N GLY A 778 30.56 -2.13 -8.28
CA GLY A 778 30.38 -1.87 -6.86
C GLY A 778 30.94 -0.49 -6.50
N VAL A 779 30.85 -0.09 -5.24
CA VAL A 779 31.41 1.19 -4.79
C VAL A 779 32.94 1.15 -4.68
N ASP A 780 33.51 -0.01 -4.34
CA ASP A 780 34.96 -0.27 -4.30
C ASP A 780 35.31 -1.77 -4.50
N GLN A 781 36.59 -2.12 -4.30
CA GLN A 781 37.06 -3.50 -4.44
C GLN A 781 36.56 -4.43 -3.32
N ALA A 782 36.37 -3.93 -2.10
CA ALA A 782 35.87 -4.75 -1.00
C ALA A 782 34.41 -5.13 -1.27
N ASP A 783 33.64 -4.19 -1.79
CA ASP A 783 32.26 -4.36 -2.21
C ASP A 783 32.11 -5.41 -3.34
N GLU A 784 32.94 -5.33 -4.39
CA GLU A 784 32.97 -6.38 -5.43
C GLU A 784 33.33 -7.75 -4.88
N LEU A 785 34.30 -7.84 -3.96
CA LEU A 785 34.67 -9.12 -3.33
C LEU A 785 33.53 -9.71 -2.48
N GLN A 786 32.67 -8.84 -1.93
CA GLN A 786 31.54 -9.23 -1.10
C GLN A 786 30.35 -9.72 -1.92
N PHE A 787 29.97 -8.98 -2.97
CA PHE A 787 28.76 -9.27 -3.75
C PHE A 787 29.01 -10.02 -5.06
N GLY A 788 30.22 -9.96 -5.61
CA GLY A 788 30.63 -10.67 -6.82
C GLY A 788 29.90 -10.23 -8.08
N PHE A 789 29.62 -8.93 -8.24
CA PHE A 789 28.83 -8.39 -9.34
C PHE A 789 29.40 -8.79 -10.71
N ASN A 790 30.74 -8.73 -10.85
CA ASN A 790 31.42 -9.10 -12.10
C ASN A 790 31.26 -10.59 -12.39
N ARG A 791 31.49 -11.44 -11.38
CA ARG A 791 31.41 -12.90 -11.51
C ARG A 791 30.01 -13.33 -11.97
N GLU A 792 28.95 -12.79 -11.36
CA GLU A 792 27.58 -13.15 -11.73
C GLU A 792 27.20 -12.66 -13.14
N SER A 793 27.69 -11.49 -13.55
CA SER A 793 27.52 -11.01 -14.93
C SER A 793 28.26 -11.87 -15.96
N ILE A 794 29.48 -12.34 -15.64
CA ILE A 794 30.23 -13.29 -16.48
C ILE A 794 29.51 -14.64 -16.55
N LYS A 795 28.95 -15.13 -15.44
CA LYS A 795 28.11 -16.35 -15.45
C LYS A 795 26.89 -16.17 -16.35
N LEU A 796 26.19 -15.03 -16.28
CA LEU A 796 25.04 -14.74 -17.15
C LEU A 796 25.45 -14.82 -18.63
N LYS A 797 26.56 -14.18 -18.98
CA LYS A 797 27.16 -14.25 -20.33
C LYS A 797 27.45 -15.68 -20.76
N ASN A 798 28.24 -16.42 -19.98
CA ASN A 798 28.82 -17.70 -20.38
C ASN A 798 27.78 -18.84 -20.35
N ASN A 799 26.80 -18.79 -19.45
CA ASN A 799 25.85 -19.88 -19.25
C ASN A 799 24.54 -19.69 -20.03
N PHE A 800 24.13 -18.46 -20.31
CA PHE A 800 22.80 -18.18 -20.89
C PHE A 800 22.86 -17.43 -22.22
N LEU A 801 23.77 -16.47 -22.38
CA LEU A 801 23.79 -15.62 -23.58
C LEU A 801 24.59 -16.24 -24.73
N GLU A 802 25.88 -16.49 -24.53
CA GLU A 802 26.76 -16.99 -25.59
C GLU A 802 26.38 -18.38 -26.10
N PRO A 803 25.97 -19.36 -25.26
CA PRO A 803 25.51 -20.67 -25.73
C PRO A 803 24.28 -20.60 -26.64
N GLN A 804 23.47 -19.53 -26.52
CA GLN A 804 22.30 -19.28 -27.34
C GLN A 804 22.61 -18.41 -28.57
N GLY A 805 23.88 -18.05 -28.77
CA GLY A 805 24.34 -17.25 -29.91
C GLY A 805 24.22 -15.74 -29.74
N PHE A 806 23.86 -15.24 -28.56
CA PHE A 806 23.83 -13.79 -28.31
C PHE A 806 25.23 -13.23 -28.17
N ARG A 807 25.50 -12.11 -28.84
CA ARG A 807 26.74 -11.35 -28.66
C ARG A 807 26.65 -10.56 -27.36
N SER A 808 27.59 -10.77 -26.46
CA SER A 808 27.65 -10.04 -25.19
C SER A 808 28.77 -9.00 -25.19
N MET A 809 28.45 -7.77 -24.80
CA MET A 809 29.41 -6.72 -24.44
C MET A 809 29.39 -6.61 -22.92
N LEU A 810 30.55 -6.62 -22.26
CA LEU A 810 30.64 -6.64 -20.81
C LEU A 810 31.56 -5.52 -20.33
N VAL A 811 31.12 -4.79 -19.29
CA VAL A 811 31.92 -3.79 -18.58
C VAL A 811 31.94 -4.15 -17.10
N CYS A 812 33.12 -4.37 -16.56
CA CYS A 812 33.38 -4.68 -15.15
C CYS A 812 34.14 -3.53 -14.47
N ARG A 813 33.79 -3.23 -13.22
CA ARG A 813 34.58 -2.38 -12.32
C ARG A 813 35.16 -3.17 -11.17
N TYR A 814 36.30 -2.67 -10.67
CA TYR A 814 37.09 -3.31 -9.62
C TYR A 814 37.37 -4.80 -9.89
N PRO A 815 37.85 -5.16 -11.10
CA PRO A 815 38.13 -6.56 -11.42
C PRO A 815 39.13 -7.14 -10.41
N SER A 816 38.82 -8.34 -9.93
CA SER A 816 39.55 -9.04 -8.88
C SER A 816 40.24 -10.32 -9.39
N THR A 817 39.91 -10.74 -10.62
CA THR A 817 40.47 -11.93 -11.27
C THR A 817 41.01 -11.62 -12.68
N PRO A 818 41.97 -12.41 -13.20
CA PRO A 818 42.46 -12.23 -14.58
C PRO A 818 41.36 -12.37 -15.66
N GLU A 819 40.31 -13.14 -15.37
CA GLU A 819 39.15 -13.25 -16.27
C GLU A 819 38.35 -11.95 -16.29
N GLU A 820 38.19 -11.27 -15.15
CA GLU A 820 37.49 -9.99 -15.07
C GLU A 820 38.29 -8.83 -15.66
N GLU A 821 39.63 -8.85 -15.53
CA GLU A 821 40.51 -7.79 -16.01
C GLU A 821 40.34 -7.50 -17.51
N GLN A 822 40.02 -8.51 -18.32
CA GLN A 822 39.79 -8.32 -19.76
C GLN A 822 38.53 -7.49 -20.08
N TYR A 823 37.61 -7.37 -19.11
CA TYR A 823 36.36 -6.63 -19.20
C TYR A 823 36.39 -5.34 -18.40
N ALA A 824 37.54 -4.97 -17.82
CA ALA A 824 37.71 -3.71 -17.11
C ALA A 824 37.35 -2.52 -18.01
N GLY A 825 36.39 -1.70 -17.59
CA GLY A 825 35.90 -0.61 -18.43
C GLY A 825 35.36 0.59 -17.65
N SER A 826 35.02 1.62 -18.42
CA SER A 826 34.62 2.93 -17.92
C SER A 826 33.18 3.29 -18.33
N THR A 827 32.68 4.39 -17.77
CA THR A 827 31.39 4.98 -18.20
C THR A 827 31.39 5.32 -19.69
N GLN A 828 32.54 5.70 -20.27
CA GLN A 828 32.66 5.96 -21.71
C GLN A 828 32.46 4.69 -22.55
N ASP A 829 32.93 3.54 -22.07
CA ASP A 829 32.74 2.25 -22.76
C ASP A 829 31.27 1.85 -22.78
N ILE A 830 30.56 2.09 -21.69
CA ILE A 830 29.10 1.89 -21.59
C ILE A 830 28.36 2.76 -22.59
N ILE A 831 28.66 4.07 -22.64
CA ILE A 831 28.08 5.00 -23.62
C ILE A 831 28.38 4.52 -25.05
N ASN A 832 29.60 4.08 -25.31
CA ASN A 832 30.00 3.56 -26.62
C ASN A 832 29.22 2.28 -26.98
N TYR A 833 28.94 1.38 -26.03
CA TYR A 833 28.17 0.17 -26.26
C TYR A 833 26.68 0.44 -26.48
N PHE A 834 26.07 1.38 -25.76
CA PHE A 834 24.72 1.86 -26.07
C PHE A 834 24.64 2.45 -27.48
N ASN A 835 25.60 3.31 -27.86
CA ASN A 835 25.64 3.95 -29.18
C ASN A 835 25.87 2.95 -30.33
N LYS A 836 26.55 1.82 -30.07
CA LYS A 836 26.71 0.73 -31.05
C LYS A 836 25.41 -0.05 -31.28
N GLY A 837 24.44 0.08 -30.38
CA GLY A 837 23.15 -0.61 -30.42
C GLY A 837 23.19 -1.92 -29.64
N THR A 838 22.26 -2.04 -28.70
CA THR A 838 22.03 -3.26 -27.92
C THR A 838 20.52 -3.45 -27.73
N VAL A 839 20.07 -4.71 -27.75
CA VAL A 839 18.66 -5.08 -27.57
C VAL A 839 18.25 -5.07 -26.11
N PHE A 840 19.20 -5.37 -25.22
CA PHE A 840 18.99 -5.56 -23.81
C PHE A 840 20.24 -5.13 -23.06
N ALA A 841 20.05 -4.33 -22.03
CA ALA A 841 21.12 -3.91 -21.14
C ALA A 841 20.77 -4.39 -19.72
N ASN A 842 21.68 -5.10 -19.09
CA ASN A 842 21.57 -5.53 -17.70
C ASN A 842 22.66 -4.88 -16.87
N TYR A 843 22.27 -4.34 -15.72
CA TYR A 843 23.18 -3.76 -14.75
C TYR A 843 23.06 -4.54 -13.44
N TYR A 844 24.20 -4.93 -12.86
CA TYR A 844 24.27 -5.49 -11.52
C TYR A 844 25.27 -4.71 -10.68
N GLY A 845 24.75 -4.05 -9.64
CA GLY A 845 25.50 -3.15 -8.76
C GLY A 845 24.55 -2.26 -7.96
N HIS A 846 25.07 -1.21 -7.31
CA HIS A 846 24.24 -0.28 -6.55
C HIS A 846 23.57 0.77 -7.45
N GLY A 847 22.38 1.21 -7.04
CA GLY A 847 21.61 2.23 -7.73
C GLY A 847 21.05 3.26 -6.75
N GLY A 848 21.04 4.53 -7.18
CA GLY A 848 20.31 5.62 -6.54
C GLY A 848 19.21 6.15 -7.46
N GLY A 849 18.41 7.11 -6.99
CA GLY A 849 17.24 7.60 -7.73
C GLY A 849 17.51 8.12 -9.16
N TYR A 850 18.75 8.48 -9.50
CA TYR A 850 19.14 8.99 -10.82
C TYR A 850 20.42 8.35 -11.39
N GLN A 851 20.96 7.31 -10.75
CA GLN A 851 22.28 6.80 -11.12
C GLN A 851 22.42 5.31 -10.85
N TRP A 852 23.22 4.66 -11.70
CA TRP A 852 23.94 3.45 -11.33
C TRP A 852 25.29 3.90 -10.78
N ASP A 853 25.86 3.25 -9.76
CA ASP A 853 27.16 3.65 -9.21
C ASP A 853 28.27 3.73 -10.29
N LEU A 854 28.06 3.01 -11.40
CA LEU A 854 28.89 2.91 -12.59
C LEU A 854 28.67 4.03 -13.63
N VAL A 855 27.53 4.71 -13.60
CA VAL A 855 27.08 5.62 -14.68
C VAL A 855 26.56 6.92 -14.08
N PHE A 856 27.11 8.04 -14.57
CA PHE A 856 26.77 9.43 -14.19
C PHE A 856 27.47 10.01 -12.95
N THR A 857 28.57 9.42 -12.47
CA THR A 857 29.52 10.21 -11.67
C THR A 857 30.09 11.29 -12.57
N ASN A 858 29.86 12.57 -12.25
CA ASN A 858 30.42 13.69 -13.02
C ASN A 858 31.89 13.41 -13.34
N ASN A 859 32.23 13.42 -14.63
CA ASN A 859 33.62 13.54 -15.07
C ASN A 859 34.13 14.87 -14.51
N HIS A 860 34.79 14.82 -13.36
CA HIS A 860 35.63 15.90 -12.85
C HIS A 860 37.07 15.62 -13.21
#